data_AF-A0A954X8D5-F1
#
_entry.id   AF-A0A954X8D5-F1
#
_cell.length_a   1.000
_cell.length_b   1.000
_cell.length_c   1.000
_cell.angle_alpha   90.00
_cell.angle_beta   90.00
_cell.angle_gamma   90.00
#
_symmetry.space_group_name_H-M   'P 1'
#
loop_
_entity.id
_entity.type
_entity.pdbx_description
1 polymer ?
#
loop_
_entity_poly.entity_id
_entity_poly.type
_entity_poly.pdbx_seq_one_letter_code
_entity_poly.pdbx_strand_id
1 'polypeptide(L)'
;GLFAAIGVMSTLVVLFLYLPAALQTFVPKFKPRTNLPDGDDWLTRAWASVGMWIVRHYKPVTAVGLLVLFGVGYGTTKINTSVQLLKLFDGESKIIKDYEWLEANVGKLVPMELVVRVSPDMVRPAREELAESGTAAAHRQRFQLSFLERAELTARVQEVVEKEFGEQGQGVVGRAMSAVTLMPQLPPPAGASAFGRDYLERTKFLKDMEASRAELMSSDFLRLDEDLEHEGSELWRISLRVGALNDVDYGLFVHELKDAIEPVMAAYRYRDQILHGIDEKRGGEGFWKTADHGIPRVLVLGAADPDEVTTAEAATEEASSENLADENATDKADNATGSQTERVAANREEPSAHSIEQSHIFAKTLKDLLVNASFRKTTWHDPVTKPVREVAADDEQWGKAIEAFDAVVVMDDHADYDLDFIKQHASVFVDARQHRYNFDAGMPTANQEDRPIHTVYTGLVPVVYKAQRTLLISLIESIGWAFVLIAAVMTMLLNPGKTWRDSLRPKNLALSLGAGLSSMLPNVFPVALIFGLMGYMGRRVDIGSMMTASVAMGVAVDDTIHFLTWYRDGIRMGLRRKDAIVLAYKRCAAAMTQTTLIGGLGLSVFALSTFTPTQQFGTLMLALLAAALVGDLLFLPAILAGPLGKFFTPEREEDEPSSGPTPSAANSAEATESALATTSPDNGANADGKVTPGEERRETVSMAEPRRVDARRRVAAPADSSNGDEGE
;
A
#
# COMPACT_ATOMS: atom_id res chain seq x y z
N GLY A 1 14.51 4.93 9.00
CA GLY A 1 14.30 5.88 10.11
C GLY A 1 15.55 5.98 10.97
N LEU A 2 15.46 5.53 12.23
CA LEU A 2 16.49 5.73 13.27
C LEU A 2 17.93 5.43 12.85
N PHE A 3 18.21 4.25 12.27
CA PHE A 3 19.57 3.89 11.84
C PHE A 3 20.16 4.85 10.79
N ALA A 4 19.35 5.34 9.85
CA ALA A 4 19.80 6.32 8.86
C ALA A 4 20.08 7.68 9.50
N ALA A 5 19.25 8.12 10.46
CA ALA A 5 19.49 9.34 11.22
C ALA A 5 20.76 9.25 12.07
N ILE A 6 21.00 8.13 12.76
CA ILE A 6 22.26 7.86 13.48
C ILE A 6 23.44 7.87 12.52
N GLY A 7 23.32 7.22 11.35
CA GLY A 7 24.36 7.22 10.32
C GLY A 7 24.70 8.63 9.85
N VAL A 8 23.71 9.43 9.45
CA VAL A 8 23.90 10.83 9.00
C VAL A 8 24.51 11.69 10.11
N MET A 9 24.01 11.60 11.35
CA MET A 9 24.56 12.36 12.48
C MET A 9 25.99 11.92 12.82
N SER A 10 26.30 10.63 12.76
CA SER A 10 27.68 10.12 12.96
C SER A 10 28.61 10.60 11.85
N THR A 11 28.15 10.55 10.59
CA THR A 11 28.89 11.10 9.45
C THR A 11 29.12 12.60 9.62
N LEU A 12 28.12 13.36 10.10
CA LEU A 12 28.27 14.79 10.40
C LEU A 12 29.36 15.03 11.46
N VAL A 13 29.33 14.31 12.58
CA VAL A 13 30.36 14.40 13.64
C VAL A 13 31.75 14.06 13.08
N VAL A 14 31.87 12.98 12.30
CA VAL A 14 33.13 12.61 11.65
C VAL A 14 33.57 13.71 10.67
N LEU A 15 32.69 14.24 9.82
CA LEU A 15 33.04 15.23 8.81
C LEU A 15 33.50 16.55 9.47
N PHE A 16 32.84 17.00 10.55
CA PHE A 16 33.23 18.22 11.27
C PHE A 16 34.49 18.07 12.15
N LEU A 17 34.83 16.85 12.61
CA LEU A 17 36.03 16.62 13.43
C LEU A 17 37.23 16.11 12.62
N TYR A 18 37.03 15.06 11.84
CA TYR A 18 38.09 14.38 11.09
C TYR A 18 38.52 15.18 9.86
N LEU A 19 37.60 15.75 9.06
CA LEU A 19 38.01 16.42 7.81
C LEU A 19 38.94 17.63 8.06
N PRO A 20 38.67 18.55 9.01
CA PRO A 20 39.62 19.63 9.31
C PRO A 20 40.96 19.11 9.82
N ALA A 21 40.96 18.11 10.71
CA ALA A 21 42.17 17.51 11.25
C ALA A 21 43.00 16.77 10.19
N ALA A 22 42.33 16.09 9.25
CA ALA A 22 42.96 15.43 8.12
C ALA A 22 43.54 16.44 7.12
N LEU A 23 42.80 17.51 6.78
CA LEU A 23 43.30 18.58 5.92
C LEU A 23 44.49 19.33 6.53
N GLN A 24 44.53 19.48 7.86
CA GLN A 24 45.65 20.10 8.58
C GLN A 24 46.86 19.16 8.73
N THR A 25 46.65 17.85 8.84
CA THR A 25 47.72 16.85 8.95
C THR A 25 48.33 16.50 7.59
N PHE A 26 47.50 16.32 6.57
CA PHE A 26 47.87 15.87 5.23
C PHE A 26 47.89 17.02 4.21
N VAL A 27 48.40 18.19 4.59
CA VAL A 27 48.46 19.38 3.73
C VAL A 27 49.22 19.06 2.42
N PRO A 28 48.56 19.08 1.25
CA PRO A 28 49.27 18.98 -0.02
C PRO A 28 50.17 20.20 -0.20
N LYS A 29 51.42 20.00 -0.63
CA LYS A 29 52.33 21.12 -0.94
C LYS A 29 51.86 21.82 -2.22
N PHE A 30 50.88 22.71 -2.10
CA PHE A 30 50.42 23.55 -3.20
C PHE A 30 51.56 24.48 -3.65
N LYS A 31 52.04 24.30 -4.89
CA LYS A 31 52.82 25.35 -5.56
C LYS A 31 51.90 26.56 -5.76
N PRO A 32 52.29 27.78 -5.36
CA PRO A 32 51.51 28.97 -5.67
C PRO A 32 51.47 29.15 -7.19
N ARG A 33 50.30 28.90 -7.79
CA ARG A 33 50.03 29.24 -9.19
C ARG A 33 49.81 30.75 -9.25
N THR A 34 50.83 31.49 -9.69
CA THR A 34 50.78 32.94 -9.89
C THR A 34 49.81 33.35 -11.00
N ASN A 35 49.50 32.45 -11.93
CA ASN A 35 48.39 32.57 -12.84
C ASN A 35 47.31 31.56 -12.44
N LEU A 36 46.16 32.05 -11.97
CA LEU A 36 44.91 31.29 -12.05
C LEU A 36 44.69 30.97 -13.54
N PRO A 37 44.42 29.70 -13.93
CA PRO A 37 44.02 29.43 -15.30
C PRO A 37 42.63 30.05 -15.53
N ASP A 38 42.52 31.01 -16.45
CA ASP A 38 41.23 31.46 -17.03
C ASP A 38 40.55 30.36 -17.88
N GLY A 39 41.13 29.16 -17.90
CA GLY A 39 40.49 27.95 -18.40
C GLY A 39 39.47 27.41 -17.39
N ASP A 40 38.27 28.00 -17.37
CA ASP A 40 37.05 27.29 -16.96
C ASP A 40 37.09 25.90 -17.62
N ASP A 41 36.90 24.82 -16.86
CA ASP A 41 36.89 23.45 -17.41
C ASP A 41 35.88 23.36 -18.57
N TRP A 42 36.12 22.47 -19.54
CA TRP A 42 35.27 22.36 -20.73
C TRP A 42 33.80 22.11 -20.34
N LEU A 43 33.58 21.33 -19.28
CA LEU A 43 32.28 21.05 -18.69
C LEU A 43 31.65 22.30 -18.05
N THR A 44 32.44 23.10 -17.32
CA THR A 44 32.00 24.39 -16.75
C THR A 44 31.63 25.39 -17.83
N ARG A 45 32.40 25.46 -18.93
CA ARG A 45 32.07 26.33 -20.09
C ARG A 45 30.81 25.87 -20.82
N ALA A 46 30.64 24.55 -20.99
CA ALA A 46 29.42 23.99 -21.58
C ALA A 46 28.19 24.35 -20.73
N TRP A 47 28.24 24.12 -19.41
CA TRP A 47 27.14 24.46 -18.50
C TRP A 47 26.87 25.96 -18.40
N ALA A 48 27.91 26.82 -18.41
CA ALA A 48 27.72 28.26 -18.48
C ALA A 48 27.02 28.70 -19.79
N SER A 49 27.33 28.04 -20.92
CA SER A 49 26.64 28.26 -22.20
C SER A 49 25.17 27.85 -22.14
N VAL A 50 24.88 26.66 -21.59
CA VAL A 50 23.51 26.16 -21.34
C VAL A 50 22.74 27.12 -20.44
N GLY A 51 23.34 27.56 -19.33
CA GLY A 51 22.73 28.53 -18.42
C GLY A 51 22.41 29.87 -19.07
N MET A 52 23.31 30.41 -19.90
CA MET A 52 23.03 31.63 -20.68
C MET A 52 21.88 31.43 -21.69
N TRP A 53 21.79 30.26 -22.32
CA TRP A 53 20.68 29.93 -23.22
C TRP A 53 19.34 29.82 -22.49
N ILE A 54 19.30 29.17 -21.32
CA ILE A 54 18.11 29.05 -20.47
C ILE A 54 17.67 30.43 -19.97
N VAL A 55 18.59 31.27 -19.47
CA VAL A 55 18.28 32.62 -18.99
C VAL A 55 17.76 33.56 -20.10
N ARG A 56 18.11 33.29 -21.36
CA ARG A 56 17.55 33.96 -22.54
C ARG A 56 16.15 33.43 -22.89
N HIS A 57 15.94 32.11 -22.81
CA HIS A 57 14.71 31.43 -23.21
C HIS A 57 13.86 30.92 -22.03
N TYR A 58 13.94 31.57 -20.87
CA TYR A 58 13.32 31.05 -19.64
C TYR A 58 11.80 30.85 -19.76
N LYS A 59 11.10 31.70 -20.52
CA LYS A 59 9.64 31.57 -20.74
C LYS A 59 9.25 30.22 -21.37
N PRO A 60 9.72 29.86 -22.59
CA PRO A 60 9.40 28.56 -23.18
C PRO A 60 9.98 27.40 -22.36
N VAL A 61 11.17 27.52 -21.76
CA VAL A 61 11.74 26.44 -20.93
C VAL A 61 10.86 26.15 -19.70
N THR A 62 10.40 27.18 -18.97
CA THR A 62 9.47 26.99 -17.84
C THR A 62 8.11 26.45 -18.31
N ALA A 63 7.59 26.92 -19.45
CA ALA A 63 6.31 26.46 -19.98
C ALA A 63 6.36 24.97 -20.39
N VAL A 64 7.43 24.54 -21.08
CA VAL A 64 7.66 23.14 -21.43
C VAL A 64 7.88 22.30 -20.18
N GLY A 65 8.70 22.76 -19.23
CA GLY A 65 8.93 22.06 -17.97
C GLY A 65 7.64 21.83 -17.16
N LEU A 66 6.77 22.83 -17.07
CA LEU A 66 5.46 22.70 -16.44
C LEU A 66 4.52 21.78 -17.23
N LEU A 67 4.48 21.89 -18.56
CA LEU A 67 3.66 21.01 -19.41
C LEU A 67 4.08 19.54 -19.26
N VAL A 68 5.39 19.27 -19.28
CA VAL A 68 5.94 17.93 -19.01
C VAL A 68 5.54 17.49 -17.60
N LEU A 69 5.74 18.33 -16.57
CA LEU A 69 5.40 18.01 -15.17
C LEU A 69 3.91 17.67 -14.99
N PHE A 70 2.99 18.42 -15.59
CA PHE A 70 1.56 18.10 -15.57
C PHE A 70 1.22 16.84 -16.39
N GLY A 71 1.86 16.67 -17.55
CA GLY A 71 1.68 15.49 -18.40
C GLY A 71 2.11 14.20 -17.69
N VAL A 72 3.31 14.16 -17.11
CA VAL A 72 3.78 13.01 -16.33
C VAL A 72 3.04 12.87 -15.01
N GLY A 73 2.62 13.97 -14.39
CA GLY A 73 1.74 13.98 -13.22
C GLY A 73 0.38 13.31 -13.49
N TYR A 74 -0.21 13.46 -14.68
CA TYR A 74 -1.39 12.66 -15.05
C TYR A 74 -1.04 11.17 -15.20
N GLY A 75 0.16 10.85 -15.71
CA GLY A 75 0.67 9.48 -15.76
C GLY A 75 0.78 8.79 -14.40
N THR A 76 1.09 9.53 -13.32
CA THR A 76 1.18 8.92 -11.97
C THR A 76 -0.18 8.43 -11.45
N THR A 77 -1.29 8.99 -11.95
CA THR A 77 -2.65 8.49 -11.62
C THR A 77 -2.95 7.11 -12.22
N LYS A 78 -2.11 6.62 -13.14
CA LYS A 78 -2.24 5.32 -13.82
C LYS A 78 -1.23 4.28 -13.32
N ILE A 79 -0.61 4.52 -12.16
CA ILE A 79 0.33 3.58 -11.56
C ILE A 79 -0.42 2.37 -11.02
N ASN A 80 -0.12 1.20 -11.58
CA ASN A 80 -0.49 -0.08 -11.00
C ASN A 80 0.65 -0.59 -10.11
N THR A 81 0.33 -1.17 -8.95
CA THR A 81 1.33 -1.69 -8.01
C THR A 81 1.33 -3.21 -7.98
N SER A 82 2.50 -3.85 -7.86
CA SER A 82 2.61 -5.32 -7.77
C SER A 82 3.01 -5.78 -6.37
N VAL A 83 2.26 -6.74 -5.83
CA VAL A 83 2.53 -7.41 -4.55
C VAL A 83 3.02 -8.85 -4.75
N GLN A 84 2.82 -9.44 -5.92
CA GLN A 84 3.13 -10.85 -6.22
C GLN A 84 4.63 -11.18 -6.07
N LEU A 85 4.95 -12.09 -5.13
CA LEU A 85 6.32 -12.45 -4.75
C LEU A 85 7.12 -13.11 -5.89
N LEU A 86 6.51 -13.97 -6.70
CA LEU A 86 7.22 -14.66 -7.79
C LEU A 86 7.60 -13.72 -8.95
N LYS A 87 6.87 -12.60 -9.13
CA LYS A 87 7.25 -11.54 -10.08
C LYS A 87 8.43 -10.67 -9.62
N LEU A 88 8.98 -10.94 -8.42
CA LEU A 88 10.25 -10.37 -7.96
C LEU A 88 11.47 -11.15 -8.48
N PHE A 89 11.26 -12.27 -9.17
CA PHE A 89 12.30 -13.03 -9.88
C PHE A 89 12.16 -12.84 -11.39
N ASP A 90 13.25 -13.09 -12.11
CA ASP A 90 13.24 -13.12 -13.57
C ASP A 90 12.47 -14.35 -14.09
N GLY A 91 11.75 -14.20 -15.21
CA GLY A 91 10.90 -15.24 -15.79
C GLY A 91 11.66 -16.52 -16.14
N GLU A 92 12.91 -16.38 -16.57
CA GLU A 92 13.77 -17.51 -16.94
C GLU A 92 14.51 -18.15 -15.75
N SER A 93 14.33 -17.61 -14.54
CA SER A 93 15.07 -18.05 -13.35
C SER A 93 14.76 -19.48 -12.95
N LYS A 94 15.77 -20.18 -12.39
CA LYS A 94 15.64 -21.56 -11.94
C LYS A 94 14.51 -21.74 -10.92
N ILE A 95 14.26 -20.75 -10.06
CA ILE A 95 13.22 -20.86 -9.02
C ILE A 95 11.81 -20.93 -9.62
N ILE A 96 11.52 -20.18 -10.68
CA ILE A 96 10.22 -20.26 -11.36
C ILE A 96 10.04 -21.64 -12.00
N LYS A 97 11.05 -22.13 -12.73
CA LYS A 97 11.03 -23.46 -13.38
C LYS A 97 10.94 -24.63 -12.39
N ASP A 98 11.63 -24.54 -11.25
CA ASP A 98 11.53 -25.53 -10.17
C ASP A 98 10.09 -25.54 -9.59
N TYR A 99 9.46 -24.37 -9.41
CA TYR A 99 8.06 -24.26 -8.96
C TYR A 99 7.07 -24.76 -10.02
N GLU A 100 7.29 -24.49 -11.32
CA GLU A 100 6.42 -24.94 -12.42
C GLU A 100 6.38 -26.46 -12.47
N TRP A 101 7.56 -27.08 -12.37
CA TRP A 101 7.68 -28.53 -12.30
C TRP A 101 7.00 -29.11 -11.06
N LEU A 102 7.19 -28.50 -9.89
CA LEU A 102 6.56 -28.97 -8.65
C LEU A 102 5.03 -28.83 -8.69
N GLU A 103 4.47 -27.70 -9.15
CA GLU A 103 3.02 -27.54 -9.27
C GLU A 103 2.40 -28.52 -10.27
N ALA A 104 3.08 -28.80 -11.39
CA ALA A 104 2.58 -29.71 -12.42
C ALA A 104 2.71 -31.21 -12.06
N ASN A 105 3.63 -31.59 -11.15
CA ASN A 105 3.93 -33.01 -10.83
C ASN A 105 3.58 -33.43 -9.40
N VAL A 106 3.53 -32.48 -8.45
CA VAL A 106 3.27 -32.73 -7.02
C VAL A 106 1.96 -32.08 -6.57
N GLY A 107 1.62 -30.92 -7.17
CA GLY A 107 0.41 -30.16 -6.87
C GLY A 107 0.70 -28.79 -6.26
N LYS A 108 -0.36 -28.03 -5.96
CA LYS A 108 -0.25 -26.66 -5.44
C LYS A 108 0.52 -26.63 -4.11
N LEU A 109 1.40 -25.64 -3.94
CA LEU A 109 2.44 -25.67 -2.90
C LEU A 109 2.18 -24.70 -1.74
N VAL A 110 1.64 -23.51 -2.03
CA VAL A 110 1.71 -22.39 -1.09
C VAL A 110 0.68 -22.57 0.01
N PRO A 111 1.09 -22.64 1.29
CA PRO A 111 0.15 -22.82 2.39
C PRO A 111 -0.65 -21.54 2.64
N MET A 112 -1.96 -21.69 2.67
CA MET A 112 -2.90 -20.72 3.19
C MET A 112 -3.80 -21.42 4.21
N GLU A 113 -4.19 -20.73 5.26
CA GLU A 113 -4.92 -21.32 6.37
C GLU A 113 -6.23 -20.56 6.54
N LEU A 114 -7.34 -21.30 6.55
CA LEU A 114 -8.69 -20.80 6.74
C LEU A 114 -9.18 -21.37 8.07
N VAL A 115 -9.49 -20.50 9.04
CA VAL A 115 -9.91 -20.92 10.38
C VAL A 115 -11.35 -20.48 10.61
N VAL A 116 -12.27 -21.43 10.75
CA VAL A 116 -13.64 -21.15 11.20
C VAL A 116 -13.59 -21.00 12.72
N ARG A 117 -13.88 -19.80 13.23
CA ARG A 117 -14.03 -19.53 14.66
C ARG A 117 -15.51 -19.67 15.03
N VAL A 118 -15.78 -20.44 16.09
CA VAL A 118 -17.12 -20.58 16.69
C VAL A 118 -17.03 -20.13 18.14
N SER A 119 -17.75 -19.07 18.48
CA SER A 119 -17.71 -18.46 19.82
C SER A 119 -18.37 -19.36 20.89
N PRO A 120 -17.97 -19.26 22.18
CA PRO A 120 -18.36 -20.20 23.24
C PRO A 120 -19.88 -20.27 23.47
N ASP A 121 -20.58 -19.17 23.22
CA ASP A 121 -22.03 -19.03 23.27
C ASP A 121 -22.76 -19.92 22.25
N MET A 122 -22.13 -20.24 21.12
CA MET A 122 -22.66 -21.17 20.10
C MET A 122 -22.21 -22.62 20.30
N VAL A 123 -21.22 -22.87 21.16
CA VAL A 123 -20.67 -24.21 21.41
C VAL A 123 -21.56 -24.99 22.38
N ARG A 124 -22.22 -26.05 21.89
CA ARG A 124 -22.93 -26.98 22.76
C ARG A 124 -21.91 -27.85 23.52
N PRO A 125 -22.01 -27.99 24.86
CA PRO A 125 -21.16 -28.85 25.65
C PRO A 125 -21.44 -30.34 25.37
N ALA A 126 -20.53 -31.21 25.81
CA ALA A 126 -20.63 -32.65 25.59
C ALA A 126 -21.91 -33.22 26.25
N ARG A 127 -22.37 -34.38 25.76
CA ARG A 127 -23.64 -34.97 26.21
C ARG A 127 -23.71 -35.28 27.71
N GLU A 128 -22.56 -35.52 28.33
CA GLU A 128 -22.41 -35.78 29.78
C GLU A 128 -22.48 -34.50 30.63
N GLU A 129 -22.31 -33.33 30.01
CA GLU A 129 -22.27 -31.99 30.63
C GLU A 129 -23.54 -31.17 30.32
N LEU A 130 -24.55 -31.77 29.67
CA LEU A 130 -25.82 -31.11 29.38
C LEU A 130 -26.54 -30.75 30.68
N ALA A 131 -27.09 -29.53 30.71
CA ALA A 131 -27.79 -29.02 31.88
C ALA A 131 -29.14 -29.72 32.06
N GLU A 132 -29.61 -29.76 33.32
CA GLU A 132 -30.90 -30.36 33.65
C GLU A 132 -32.06 -29.68 32.91
N SER A 133 -33.01 -30.50 32.43
CA SER A 133 -34.17 -30.01 31.68
C SER A 133 -34.98 -29.00 32.49
N GLY A 134 -35.40 -27.91 31.84
CA GLY A 134 -36.11 -26.80 32.49
C GLY A 134 -35.20 -25.71 33.09
N THR A 135 -33.87 -25.88 33.08
CA THR A 135 -32.94 -24.81 33.44
C THR A 135 -32.72 -23.80 32.29
N ALA A 136 -32.38 -22.55 32.62
CA ALA A 136 -31.98 -21.54 31.63
C ALA A 136 -30.70 -21.91 30.85
N ALA A 137 -29.87 -22.80 31.40
CA ALA A 137 -28.73 -23.39 30.68
C ALA A 137 -29.21 -24.41 29.63
N ALA A 138 -30.10 -25.33 30.00
CA ALA A 138 -30.69 -26.30 29.07
C ALA A 138 -31.52 -25.63 27.97
N HIS A 139 -32.11 -24.46 28.25
CA HIS A 139 -32.76 -23.62 27.26
C HIS A 139 -31.77 -23.14 26.20
N ARG A 140 -30.67 -22.47 26.62
CA ARG A 140 -29.62 -21.98 25.71
C ARG A 140 -28.96 -23.11 24.89
N GLN A 141 -28.76 -24.27 25.50
CA GLN A 141 -28.20 -25.46 24.83
C GLN A 141 -29.05 -26.04 23.69
N ARG A 142 -30.28 -25.54 23.45
CA ARG A 142 -31.12 -25.93 22.30
C ARG A 142 -30.72 -25.27 20.99
N PHE A 143 -30.15 -24.07 21.05
CA PHE A 143 -29.78 -23.25 19.89
C PHE A 143 -28.36 -23.57 19.43
N GLN A 144 -27.47 -23.79 20.41
CA GLN A 144 -26.07 -24.16 20.27
C GLN A 144 -25.82 -25.37 19.35
N LEU A 145 -24.73 -25.29 18.59
CA LEU A 145 -24.28 -26.31 17.65
C LEU A 145 -23.62 -27.48 18.38
N SER A 146 -24.07 -28.70 18.12
CA SER A 146 -23.39 -29.94 18.54
C SER A 146 -22.01 -30.09 17.90
N PHE A 147 -21.15 -30.94 18.46
CA PHE A 147 -19.82 -31.19 17.90
C PHE A 147 -19.87 -31.69 16.44
N LEU A 148 -20.90 -32.48 16.10
CA LEU A 148 -21.19 -32.88 14.72
C LEU A 148 -21.55 -31.69 13.83
N GLU A 149 -22.45 -30.79 14.25
CA GLU A 149 -22.84 -29.62 13.43
C GLU A 149 -21.67 -28.64 13.19
N ARG A 150 -20.68 -28.59 14.09
CA ARG A 150 -19.44 -27.80 13.93
C ARG A 150 -18.42 -28.49 13.01
N ALA A 151 -18.38 -29.83 13.01
CA ALA A 151 -17.65 -30.59 12.00
C ALA A 151 -18.31 -30.48 10.61
N GLU A 152 -19.64 -30.53 10.52
CA GLU A 152 -20.41 -30.30 9.29
C GLU A 152 -20.19 -28.88 8.73
N LEU A 153 -20.11 -27.86 9.60
CA LEU A 153 -19.74 -26.49 9.23
C LEU A 153 -18.37 -26.47 8.54
N THR A 154 -17.38 -27.10 9.17
CA THR A 154 -16.00 -27.19 8.65
C THR A 154 -15.96 -27.97 7.33
N ALA A 155 -16.71 -29.08 7.23
CA ALA A 155 -16.80 -29.90 6.04
C ALA A 155 -17.40 -29.14 4.85
N ARG A 156 -18.49 -28.39 5.10
CA ARG A 156 -19.18 -27.60 4.07
C ARG A 156 -18.35 -26.43 3.56
N VAL A 157 -17.60 -25.77 4.44
CA VAL A 157 -16.61 -24.77 4.02
C VAL A 157 -15.52 -25.40 3.16
N GLN A 158 -15.01 -26.58 3.53
CA GLN A 158 -14.05 -27.31 2.71
C GLN A 158 -14.65 -27.71 1.34
N GLU A 159 -15.87 -28.26 1.29
CA GLU A 159 -16.57 -28.65 0.06
C GLU A 159 -16.77 -27.46 -0.89
N VAL A 160 -17.25 -26.33 -0.38
CA VAL A 160 -17.44 -25.10 -1.17
C VAL A 160 -16.11 -24.57 -1.72
N VAL A 161 -15.04 -24.58 -0.93
CA VAL A 161 -13.72 -24.14 -1.41
C VAL A 161 -13.15 -25.11 -2.46
N GLU A 162 -13.35 -26.42 -2.30
CA GLU A 162 -12.92 -27.42 -3.28
C GLU A 162 -13.76 -27.39 -4.57
N LYS A 163 -15.07 -27.10 -4.50
CA LYS A 163 -15.94 -26.93 -5.69
C LYS A 163 -15.55 -25.68 -6.49
N GLU A 164 -15.49 -24.52 -5.86
CA GLU A 164 -15.30 -23.23 -6.57
C GLU A 164 -13.83 -23.00 -6.98
N PHE A 165 -12.86 -23.37 -6.15
CA PHE A 165 -11.44 -23.04 -6.37
C PHE A 165 -10.54 -24.25 -6.63
N GLY A 166 -11.05 -25.47 -6.45
CA GLY A 166 -10.31 -26.71 -6.72
C GLY A 166 -10.11 -27.00 -8.20
N GLU A 167 -9.63 -28.20 -8.52
CA GLU A 167 -9.30 -28.64 -9.89
C GLU A 167 -10.50 -28.64 -10.86
N GLN A 168 -11.73 -28.77 -10.35
CA GLN A 168 -12.96 -28.73 -11.14
C GLN A 168 -13.52 -27.30 -11.33
N GLY A 169 -13.14 -26.37 -10.44
CA GLY A 169 -13.49 -24.96 -10.53
C GLY A 169 -12.34 -24.15 -11.14
N GLN A 170 -11.90 -23.09 -10.45
CA GLN A 170 -10.86 -22.19 -10.97
C GLN A 170 -9.43 -22.78 -11.05
N GLY A 171 -9.16 -23.97 -10.48
CA GLY A 171 -7.81 -24.57 -10.48
C GLY A 171 -6.75 -23.78 -9.69
N VAL A 172 -7.18 -22.93 -8.76
CA VAL A 172 -6.34 -22.05 -7.94
C VAL A 172 -5.86 -22.75 -6.67
N VAL A 173 -6.68 -23.65 -6.12
CA VAL A 173 -6.47 -24.36 -4.85
C VAL A 173 -6.36 -25.86 -5.13
N GLY A 174 -5.47 -26.55 -4.42
CA GLY A 174 -5.41 -28.01 -4.39
C GLY A 174 -6.42 -28.60 -3.40
N ARG A 175 -6.29 -29.88 -3.07
CA ARG A 175 -7.16 -30.51 -2.06
C ARG A 175 -6.91 -29.90 -0.67
N ALA A 176 -7.98 -29.64 0.08
CA ALA A 176 -7.90 -29.09 1.42
C ALA A 176 -7.69 -30.20 2.46
N MET A 177 -7.12 -29.84 3.61
CA MET A 177 -7.08 -30.72 4.77
C MET A 177 -7.62 -30.02 6.01
N SER A 178 -8.54 -30.67 6.70
CA SER A 178 -9.13 -30.19 7.95
C SER A 178 -9.24 -31.33 8.96
N ALA A 179 -9.75 -31.05 10.16
CA ALA A 179 -10.09 -32.09 11.12
C ALA A 179 -11.05 -33.14 10.52
N VAL A 180 -11.94 -32.74 9.61
CA VAL A 180 -12.91 -33.63 8.94
C VAL A 180 -12.22 -34.63 8.02
N THR A 181 -11.09 -34.26 7.40
CA THR A 181 -10.29 -35.17 6.56
C THR A 181 -9.71 -36.36 7.35
N LEU A 182 -9.59 -36.22 8.68
CA LEU A 182 -9.13 -37.27 9.59
C LEU A 182 -10.29 -38.05 10.24
N MET A 183 -11.55 -37.63 10.03
CA MET A 183 -12.74 -38.28 10.56
C MET A 183 -13.25 -39.38 9.61
N PRO A 184 -14.05 -40.33 10.10
CA PRO A 184 -14.92 -41.13 9.26
C PRO A 184 -15.88 -40.22 8.46
N GLN A 185 -16.41 -40.73 7.34
CA GLN A 185 -17.39 -39.99 6.52
C GLN A 185 -18.56 -39.51 7.40
N LEU A 186 -18.87 -38.22 7.34
CA LEU A 186 -19.94 -37.62 8.11
C LEU A 186 -21.30 -38.22 7.68
N PRO A 187 -22.22 -38.46 8.63
CA PRO A 187 -23.56 -38.95 8.30
C PRO A 187 -24.33 -37.90 7.50
N PRO A 188 -25.22 -38.30 6.57
CA PRO A 188 -26.04 -37.37 5.81
C PRO A 188 -26.98 -36.54 6.73
N PRO A 189 -27.56 -35.44 6.23
CA PRO A 189 -28.61 -34.71 6.94
C PRO A 189 -29.74 -35.64 7.40
N ALA A 190 -30.36 -35.31 8.53
CA ALA A 190 -31.37 -36.18 9.13
C ALA A 190 -32.58 -36.38 8.18
N GLY A 191 -32.74 -37.58 7.63
CA GLY A 191 -33.88 -37.93 6.78
C GLY A 191 -35.24 -37.71 7.46
N ALA A 192 -36.32 -37.72 6.67
CA ALA A 192 -37.65 -37.22 7.07
C ALA A 192 -38.35 -37.93 8.27
N SER A 193 -37.70 -38.88 8.96
CA SER A 193 -38.22 -39.61 10.11
C SER A 193 -37.32 -39.48 11.37
N ALA A 194 -37.85 -38.89 12.45
CA ALA A 194 -37.16 -38.74 13.74
C ALA A 194 -36.80 -40.06 14.47
N PHE A 195 -37.27 -41.20 13.97
CA PHE A 195 -36.92 -42.54 14.46
C PHE A 195 -36.34 -43.42 13.34
N GLY A 196 -35.89 -42.79 12.25
CA GLY A 196 -35.21 -43.47 11.16
C GLY A 196 -33.80 -43.92 11.55
N ARG A 197 -33.23 -44.78 10.70
CA ARG A 197 -31.85 -45.25 10.80
C ARG A 197 -30.87 -44.08 10.93
N ASP A 198 -31.07 -43.05 10.12
CA ASP A 198 -30.21 -41.88 9.98
C ASP A 198 -30.12 -41.08 11.30
N TYR A 199 -31.21 -40.94 12.05
CA TYR A 199 -31.20 -40.27 13.35
C TYR A 199 -30.38 -41.04 14.40
N LEU A 200 -30.52 -42.38 14.41
CA LEU A 200 -29.72 -43.25 15.29
C LEU A 200 -28.24 -43.24 14.90
N GLU A 201 -27.95 -43.20 13.60
CA GLU A 201 -26.61 -43.09 13.05
C GLU A 201 -25.94 -41.78 13.45
N ARG A 202 -26.59 -40.63 13.22
CA ARG A 202 -26.13 -39.30 13.69
C ARG A 202 -25.94 -39.26 15.21
N THR A 203 -26.85 -39.85 15.98
CA THR A 203 -26.77 -39.88 17.46
C THR A 203 -25.59 -40.71 17.96
N LYS A 204 -25.29 -41.84 17.29
CA LYS A 204 -24.11 -42.66 17.61
C LYS A 204 -22.83 -41.93 17.18
N PHE A 205 -22.80 -41.39 15.97
CA PHE A 205 -21.65 -40.68 15.41
C PHE A 205 -21.23 -39.51 16.31
N LEU A 206 -22.19 -38.68 16.74
CA LEU A 206 -21.93 -37.59 17.69
C LEU A 206 -21.29 -38.10 19.00
N LYS A 207 -21.78 -39.21 19.57
CA LYS A 207 -21.21 -39.79 20.79
C LYS A 207 -19.77 -40.27 20.58
N ASP A 208 -19.52 -40.95 19.45
CA ASP A 208 -18.19 -41.48 19.12
C ASP A 208 -17.21 -40.31 18.86
N MET A 209 -17.65 -39.21 18.23
CA MET A 209 -16.86 -37.98 18.07
C MET A 209 -16.56 -37.28 19.39
N GLU A 210 -17.54 -37.14 20.28
CA GLU A 210 -17.36 -36.52 21.61
C GLU A 210 -16.30 -37.29 22.43
N ALA A 211 -16.30 -38.62 22.35
CA ALA A 211 -15.27 -39.46 22.97
C ALA A 211 -13.87 -39.25 22.37
N SER A 212 -13.76 -39.06 21.04
CA SER A 212 -12.51 -38.75 20.34
C SER A 212 -12.12 -37.26 20.35
N ARG A 213 -12.86 -36.38 21.04
CA ARG A 213 -12.58 -34.93 21.04
C ARG A 213 -11.15 -34.60 21.48
N ALA A 214 -10.63 -35.27 22.51
CA ALA A 214 -9.26 -35.06 23.00
C ALA A 214 -8.18 -35.44 21.95
N GLU A 215 -8.45 -36.44 21.12
CA GLU A 215 -7.55 -36.85 20.03
C GLU A 215 -7.58 -35.80 18.91
N LEU A 216 -8.76 -35.34 18.51
CA LEU A 216 -8.94 -34.27 17.52
C LEU A 216 -8.29 -32.95 17.96
N MET A 217 -8.40 -32.58 19.23
CA MET A 217 -7.69 -31.42 19.82
C MET A 217 -6.16 -31.55 19.77
N SER A 218 -5.61 -32.75 19.65
CA SER A 218 -4.16 -32.98 19.52
C SER A 218 -3.65 -32.97 18.07
N SER A 219 -4.56 -32.94 17.09
CA SER A 219 -4.24 -32.93 15.64
C SER A 219 -3.83 -31.56 15.07
N ASP A 220 -3.86 -30.49 15.89
CA ASP A 220 -3.66 -29.09 15.48
C ASP A 220 -4.58 -28.56 14.36
N PHE A 221 -5.66 -29.31 14.04
CA PHE A 221 -6.78 -28.84 13.21
C PHE A 221 -7.99 -28.34 14.03
N LEU A 222 -8.01 -28.61 15.33
CA LEU A 222 -9.00 -28.09 16.28
C LEU A 222 -8.28 -27.59 17.54
N ARG A 223 -8.50 -26.34 17.92
CA ARG A 223 -8.00 -25.74 19.17
C ARG A 223 -9.06 -24.87 19.83
N LEU A 224 -8.82 -24.49 21.08
CA LEU A 224 -9.52 -23.38 21.73
C LEU A 224 -8.67 -22.12 21.57
N ASP A 225 -9.32 -20.98 21.41
CA ASP A 225 -8.67 -19.68 21.35
C ASP A 225 -8.19 -19.26 22.75
N GLU A 226 -6.92 -18.85 22.85
CA GLU A 226 -6.26 -18.41 24.09
C GLU A 226 -6.17 -16.88 24.19
N ASP A 227 -6.58 -16.13 23.14
CA ASP A 227 -6.60 -14.67 23.17
C ASP A 227 -7.70 -14.15 24.11
N LEU A 228 -7.36 -13.18 24.97
CA LEU A 228 -8.25 -12.60 26.00
C LEU A 228 -9.56 -12.00 25.45
N GLU A 229 -9.61 -11.64 24.17
CA GLU A 229 -10.82 -11.10 23.52
C GLU A 229 -11.78 -12.20 23.03
N HIS A 230 -11.30 -13.43 22.84
CA HIS A 230 -12.04 -14.54 22.22
C HIS A 230 -11.96 -15.85 23.03
N GLU A 231 -11.55 -15.78 24.30
CA GLU A 231 -11.15 -16.91 25.15
C GLU A 231 -12.17 -18.06 25.12
N GLY A 232 -11.71 -19.26 24.77
CA GLY A 232 -12.52 -20.47 24.72
C GLY A 232 -13.35 -20.65 23.43
N SER A 233 -13.22 -19.78 22.42
CA SER A 233 -13.79 -20.02 21.09
C SER A 233 -13.16 -21.26 20.45
N GLU A 234 -13.93 -22.09 19.76
CA GLU A 234 -13.35 -23.21 19.00
C GLU A 234 -12.81 -22.73 17.64
N LEU A 235 -11.55 -23.05 17.36
CA LEU A 235 -10.83 -22.75 16.14
C LEU A 235 -10.72 -24.02 15.28
N TRP A 236 -11.54 -24.10 14.24
CA TRP A 236 -11.57 -25.20 13.28
C TRP A 236 -10.75 -24.82 12.04
N ARG A 237 -9.58 -25.42 11.88
CA ARG A 237 -8.61 -25.08 10.84
C ARG A 237 -8.80 -25.94 9.59
N ILE A 238 -8.76 -25.28 8.44
CA ILE A 238 -8.78 -25.83 7.08
C ILE A 238 -7.50 -25.33 6.39
N SER A 239 -6.55 -26.23 6.18
CA SER A 239 -5.29 -25.96 5.48
C SER A 239 -5.49 -26.12 3.98
N LEU A 240 -5.23 -25.04 3.25
CA LEU A 240 -5.42 -24.90 1.81
C LEU A 240 -4.05 -24.79 1.12
N ARG A 241 -3.99 -25.25 -0.13
CA ARG A 241 -2.78 -25.19 -0.96
C ARG A 241 -3.05 -24.37 -2.20
N VAL A 242 -2.53 -23.16 -2.25
CA VAL A 242 -2.76 -22.22 -3.36
C VAL A 242 -1.62 -22.35 -4.38
N GLY A 243 -1.94 -22.14 -5.66
CA GLY A 243 -0.93 -21.97 -6.70
C GLY A 243 -0.02 -20.77 -6.40
N ALA A 244 1.28 -20.97 -6.58
CA ALA A 244 2.27 -19.92 -6.51
C ALA A 244 2.32 -19.15 -7.84
N LEU A 245 2.27 -19.89 -8.95
CA LEU A 245 2.55 -19.41 -10.30
C LEU A 245 1.33 -18.92 -11.09
N ASN A 246 0.12 -19.34 -10.72
CA ASN A 246 -1.08 -18.75 -11.29
C ASN A 246 -1.07 -17.23 -11.04
N ASP A 247 -1.52 -16.41 -11.99
CA ASP A 247 -1.38 -14.94 -11.94
C ASP A 247 -2.31 -14.23 -10.92
N VAL A 248 -2.76 -14.98 -9.92
CA VAL A 248 -3.73 -14.67 -8.86
C VAL A 248 -3.26 -13.47 -8.03
N ASP A 249 -4.08 -12.43 -7.99
CA ASP A 249 -3.93 -11.41 -6.95
C ASP A 249 -4.47 -11.97 -5.65
N TYR A 250 -3.58 -12.29 -4.71
CA TYR A 250 -3.95 -12.85 -3.42
C TYR A 250 -4.90 -11.95 -2.61
N GLY A 251 -4.95 -10.64 -2.89
CA GLY A 251 -5.95 -9.75 -2.33
C GLY A 251 -7.35 -10.09 -2.87
N LEU A 252 -7.48 -10.13 -4.21
CA LEU A 252 -8.73 -10.48 -4.89
C LEU A 252 -9.21 -11.89 -4.49
N PHE A 253 -8.30 -12.87 -4.47
CA PHE A 253 -8.63 -14.24 -4.10
C PHE A 253 -9.13 -14.38 -2.65
N VAL A 254 -8.63 -13.58 -1.71
CA VAL A 254 -9.18 -13.52 -0.33
C VAL A 254 -10.57 -12.83 -0.27
N HIS A 255 -10.97 -12.10 -1.31
CA HIS A 255 -12.35 -11.61 -1.47
C HIS A 255 -13.24 -12.67 -2.12
N GLU A 256 -12.80 -13.32 -3.21
CA GLU A 256 -13.52 -14.43 -3.85
C GLU A 256 -13.80 -15.58 -2.87
N LEU A 257 -12.84 -15.92 -2.01
CA LEU A 257 -13.06 -16.88 -0.92
C LEU A 257 -14.16 -16.44 0.05
N LYS A 258 -14.30 -15.14 0.35
CA LYS A 258 -15.39 -14.64 1.20
C LYS A 258 -16.72 -14.66 0.49
N ASP A 259 -16.75 -14.38 -0.83
CA ASP A 259 -17.94 -14.55 -1.66
C ASP A 259 -18.47 -15.99 -1.59
N ALA A 260 -17.59 -17.00 -1.57
CA ALA A 260 -17.98 -18.40 -1.40
C ALA A 260 -18.35 -18.79 0.03
N ILE A 261 -17.60 -18.32 1.04
CA ILE A 261 -17.67 -18.84 2.41
C ILE A 261 -18.66 -18.08 3.30
N GLU A 262 -18.79 -16.76 3.14
CA GLU A 262 -19.69 -15.96 3.98
C GLU A 262 -21.17 -16.38 3.87
N PRO A 263 -21.70 -16.80 2.70
CA PRO A 263 -23.04 -17.39 2.63
C PRO A 263 -23.21 -18.63 3.52
N VAL A 264 -22.17 -19.46 3.66
CA VAL A 264 -22.20 -20.60 4.60
C VAL A 264 -22.26 -20.11 6.04
N MET A 265 -21.41 -19.15 6.43
CA MET A 265 -21.41 -18.58 7.78
C MET A 265 -22.74 -17.89 8.11
N ALA A 266 -23.29 -17.14 7.17
CA ALA A 266 -24.56 -16.44 7.29
C ALA A 266 -25.71 -17.43 7.56
N ALA A 267 -25.78 -18.55 6.83
CA ALA A 267 -26.83 -19.54 7.02
C ALA A 267 -26.85 -20.13 8.45
N TYR A 268 -25.69 -20.34 9.07
CA TYR A 268 -25.60 -20.76 10.48
C TYR A 268 -26.08 -19.67 11.46
N ARG A 269 -25.78 -18.39 11.20
CA ARG A 269 -26.26 -17.26 12.03
C ARG A 269 -27.77 -17.02 11.85
N TYR A 270 -28.31 -17.15 10.64
CA TYR A 270 -29.74 -17.02 10.39
C TYR A 270 -30.54 -18.23 10.89
N ARG A 271 -29.99 -19.46 10.85
CA ARG A 271 -30.55 -20.63 11.56
C ARG A 271 -30.79 -20.32 13.03
N ASP A 272 -29.81 -19.71 13.69
CA ASP A 272 -29.91 -19.34 15.12
C ASP A 272 -31.03 -18.32 15.38
N GLN A 273 -31.11 -17.26 14.57
CA GLN A 273 -32.21 -16.28 14.64
C GLN A 273 -33.60 -16.91 14.41
N ILE A 274 -33.73 -17.82 13.43
CA ILE A 274 -34.98 -18.55 13.15
C ILE A 274 -35.39 -19.40 14.36
N LEU A 275 -34.44 -20.14 14.94
CA LEU A 275 -34.68 -20.97 16.13
C LEU A 275 -35.13 -20.09 17.31
N HIS A 276 -34.39 -19.01 17.61
CA HIS A 276 -34.72 -18.10 18.71
C HIS A 276 -36.11 -17.47 18.54
N GLY A 277 -36.45 -16.97 17.36
CA GLY A 277 -37.77 -16.38 17.11
C GLY A 277 -38.92 -17.38 17.24
N ILE A 278 -38.75 -18.61 16.75
CA ILE A 278 -39.79 -19.66 16.85
C ILE A 278 -40.01 -20.08 18.32
N ASP A 279 -38.94 -20.27 19.08
CA ASP A 279 -39.02 -20.68 20.49
C ASP A 279 -39.62 -19.56 21.37
N GLU A 280 -39.27 -18.29 21.13
CA GLU A 280 -39.87 -17.14 21.81
C GLU A 280 -41.38 -17.06 21.57
N LYS A 281 -41.84 -17.23 20.31
CA LYS A 281 -43.27 -17.25 19.97
C LYS A 281 -44.02 -18.44 20.55
N ARG A 282 -43.31 -19.54 20.86
CA ARG A 282 -43.82 -20.74 21.54
C ARG A 282 -43.58 -20.71 23.06
N GLY A 283 -43.21 -19.57 23.63
CA GLY A 283 -43.04 -19.41 25.08
C GLY A 283 -41.95 -20.28 25.72
N GLY A 284 -40.94 -20.72 24.94
CA GLY A 284 -39.86 -21.58 25.43
C GLY A 284 -40.16 -23.09 25.40
N GLU A 285 -41.20 -23.54 24.69
CA GLU A 285 -41.50 -24.97 24.52
C GLU A 285 -40.54 -25.72 23.58
N GLY A 286 -39.78 -25.02 22.75
CA GLY A 286 -38.88 -25.59 21.75
C GLY A 286 -39.55 -26.01 20.44
N PHE A 287 -38.81 -26.80 19.65
CA PHE A 287 -39.10 -27.11 18.24
C PHE A 287 -39.84 -28.44 18.04
N TRP A 288 -40.03 -29.21 19.11
CA TRP A 288 -40.67 -30.51 19.05
C TRP A 288 -42.19 -30.36 18.99
N LYS A 289 -42.88 -31.42 18.57
CA LYS A 289 -44.35 -31.45 18.60
C LYS A 289 -44.83 -31.55 20.05
N THR A 290 -45.50 -30.52 20.55
CA THR A 290 -46.15 -30.50 21.87
C THR A 290 -47.65 -30.81 21.73
N ALA A 291 -48.41 -30.66 22.81
CA ALA A 291 -49.87 -30.78 22.75
C ALA A 291 -50.49 -29.58 22.00
N ASP A 292 -49.92 -28.40 22.22
CA ASP A 292 -50.42 -27.10 21.75
C ASP A 292 -49.76 -26.66 20.43
N HIS A 293 -48.58 -27.18 20.09
CA HIS A 293 -47.82 -26.78 18.91
C HIS A 293 -47.36 -27.96 18.02
N GLY A 294 -47.52 -27.78 16.70
CA GLY A 294 -47.08 -28.73 15.68
C GLY A 294 -45.56 -28.72 15.44
N ILE A 295 -45.08 -29.56 14.52
CA ILE A 295 -43.72 -29.42 13.97
C ILE A 295 -43.66 -28.06 13.25
N PRO A 296 -42.70 -27.17 13.56
CA PRO A 296 -42.66 -25.84 12.98
C PRO A 296 -42.44 -25.88 11.46
N ARG A 297 -43.08 -24.95 10.75
CA ARG A 297 -43.00 -24.76 9.31
C ARG A 297 -42.30 -23.44 8.98
N VAL A 298 -41.35 -23.49 8.05
CA VAL A 298 -40.60 -22.30 7.60
C VAL A 298 -40.88 -22.04 6.12
N LEU A 299 -41.22 -20.80 5.79
CA LEU A 299 -41.35 -20.31 4.42
C LEU A 299 -40.10 -19.49 4.08
N VAL A 300 -39.45 -19.81 2.95
CA VAL A 300 -38.31 -19.04 2.42
C VAL A 300 -38.76 -18.37 1.13
N LEU A 301 -38.63 -17.04 1.08
CA LEU A 301 -39.03 -16.17 -0.02
C LEU A 301 -37.79 -15.61 -0.73
N GLY A 302 -37.79 -15.65 -2.06
CA GLY A 302 -36.70 -15.10 -2.88
C GLY A 302 -35.62 -16.11 -3.27
N ALA A 303 -35.94 -17.41 -3.21
CA ALA A 303 -35.06 -18.48 -3.68
C ALA A 303 -35.88 -19.71 -4.11
N ALA A 304 -35.41 -20.42 -5.13
CA ALA A 304 -35.95 -21.71 -5.53
C ALA A 304 -35.55 -22.79 -4.52
N ASP A 305 -36.16 -23.98 -4.57
CA ASP A 305 -35.68 -25.09 -3.76
C ASP A 305 -34.30 -25.53 -4.29
N PRO A 306 -33.22 -25.52 -3.47
CA PRO A 306 -31.87 -25.82 -3.95
C PRO A 306 -31.70 -27.24 -4.51
N ASP A 307 -32.57 -28.20 -4.14
CA ASP A 307 -32.51 -29.56 -4.71
C ASP A 307 -33.05 -29.61 -6.15
N GLU A 308 -34.04 -28.76 -6.47
CA GLU A 308 -34.56 -28.60 -7.84
C GLU A 308 -33.52 -27.95 -8.77
N VAL A 309 -32.67 -27.06 -8.21
CA VAL A 309 -31.56 -26.43 -8.95
C VAL A 309 -30.41 -27.41 -9.17
N THR A 310 -29.95 -28.09 -8.11
CA THR A 310 -28.81 -29.03 -8.19
C THR A 310 -29.08 -30.19 -9.16
N THR A 311 -30.34 -30.65 -9.27
CA THR A 311 -30.72 -31.71 -10.23
C THR A 311 -30.77 -31.23 -11.68
N ALA A 312 -31.00 -29.94 -11.92
CA ALA A 312 -30.87 -29.36 -13.26
C ALA A 312 -29.40 -29.22 -13.69
N GLU A 313 -28.52 -28.73 -12.80
CA GLU A 313 -27.08 -28.61 -13.04
C GLU A 313 -26.44 -29.97 -13.39
N ALA A 314 -26.68 -30.99 -12.56
CA ALA A 314 -26.15 -32.34 -12.77
C ALA A 314 -26.59 -32.96 -14.11
N ALA A 315 -27.83 -32.71 -14.54
CA ALA A 315 -28.32 -33.19 -15.84
C ALA A 315 -27.61 -32.51 -17.03
N THR A 316 -27.20 -31.24 -16.90
CA THR A 316 -26.35 -30.57 -17.89
C THR A 316 -24.89 -31.06 -17.87
N GLU A 317 -24.34 -31.41 -16.71
CA GLU A 317 -22.98 -31.98 -16.61
C GLU A 317 -22.92 -33.39 -17.23
N GLU A 318 -23.89 -34.27 -16.97
CA GLU A 318 -24.00 -35.58 -17.63
C GLU A 318 -24.16 -35.42 -19.16
N ALA A 319 -25.01 -34.50 -19.63
CA ALA A 319 -25.18 -34.23 -21.06
C ALA A 319 -23.92 -33.64 -21.74
N SER A 320 -23.08 -32.90 -21.03
CA SER A 320 -21.81 -32.38 -21.58
C SER A 320 -20.69 -33.43 -21.60
N SER A 321 -20.66 -34.33 -20.61
CA SER A 321 -19.67 -35.41 -20.53
C SER A 321 -19.92 -36.56 -21.52
N GLU A 322 -21.18 -36.85 -21.88
CA GLU A 322 -21.46 -37.79 -22.99
C GLU A 322 -20.96 -37.27 -24.35
N ASN A 323 -21.02 -35.95 -24.60
CA ASN A 323 -20.52 -35.36 -25.85
C ASN A 323 -18.98 -35.33 -25.97
N LEU A 324 -18.25 -35.41 -24.85
CA LEU A 324 -16.78 -35.45 -24.83
C LEU A 324 -16.18 -36.84 -25.11
N ALA A 325 -17.02 -37.88 -25.15
CA ALA A 325 -16.57 -39.25 -25.41
C ALA A 325 -16.31 -39.54 -26.91
N ASP A 326 -16.99 -38.86 -27.83
CA ASP A 326 -16.95 -39.16 -29.27
C ASP A 326 -15.85 -38.40 -30.05
N GLU A 327 -15.30 -37.29 -29.54
CA GLU A 327 -14.26 -36.53 -30.27
C GLU A 327 -12.83 -37.12 -30.18
N ASN A 328 -12.57 -38.08 -29.27
CA ASN A 328 -11.23 -38.63 -29.05
C ASN A 328 -10.79 -39.71 -30.08
N ALA A 329 -11.50 -39.85 -31.20
CA ALA A 329 -11.35 -40.97 -32.15
C ALA A 329 -10.74 -40.63 -33.52
N THR A 330 -10.28 -39.40 -33.78
CA THR A 330 -9.50 -39.05 -35.00
C THR A 330 -8.52 -37.91 -34.76
N ASP A 331 -7.24 -38.22 -34.52
CA ASP A 331 -6.18 -38.00 -35.53
C ASP A 331 -4.77 -38.29 -34.98
N LYS A 332 -3.93 -38.88 -35.84
CA LYS A 332 -2.51 -39.13 -35.56
C LYS A 332 -1.64 -38.59 -36.69
N ALA A 333 -0.54 -37.97 -36.28
CA ALA A 333 0.63 -37.57 -37.06
C ALA A 333 0.45 -36.41 -38.06
N ASP A 334 1.13 -35.30 -37.78
CA ASP A 334 2.34 -34.99 -38.55
C ASP A 334 3.33 -34.07 -37.80
N ASN A 335 4.61 -34.17 -38.16
CA ASN A 335 5.73 -33.46 -37.54
C ASN A 335 6.04 -32.13 -38.24
N ALA A 336 6.13 -31.03 -37.50
CA ALA A 336 6.89 -29.84 -37.92
C ALA A 336 7.41 -29.04 -36.72
N THR A 337 8.70 -28.71 -36.75
CA THR A 337 9.41 -27.93 -35.73
C THR A 337 8.98 -26.45 -35.73
N GLY A 338 8.45 -25.96 -34.61
CA GLY A 338 8.21 -24.55 -34.31
C GLY A 338 8.27 -24.31 -32.80
N SER A 339 8.80 -23.17 -32.36
CA SER A 339 9.06 -22.89 -30.94
C SER A 339 7.77 -22.78 -30.11
N GLN A 340 7.70 -23.51 -29.00
CA GLN A 340 6.54 -23.51 -28.08
C GLN A 340 6.28 -22.16 -27.36
N THR A 341 7.20 -21.19 -27.49
CA THR A 341 7.14 -19.89 -26.78
C THR A 341 5.98 -18.98 -27.23
N GLU A 342 5.38 -19.20 -28.41
CA GLU A 342 4.34 -18.30 -28.96
C GLU A 342 2.88 -18.74 -28.69
N ARG A 343 2.62 -19.94 -28.17
CA ARG A 343 1.24 -20.42 -27.90
C ARG A 343 0.67 -20.00 -26.54
N VAL A 344 1.49 -19.40 -25.65
CA VAL A 344 1.06 -18.91 -24.33
C VAL A 344 0.56 -17.45 -24.38
N ALA A 345 0.77 -16.75 -25.50
CA ALA A 345 0.54 -15.30 -25.60
C ALA A 345 -0.81 -14.87 -26.23
N ALA A 346 -1.65 -15.81 -26.67
CA ALA A 346 -2.82 -15.52 -27.53
C ALA A 346 -4.21 -15.60 -26.85
N ASN A 347 -4.37 -16.31 -25.73
CA ASN A 347 -5.62 -16.30 -24.95
C ASN A 347 -5.60 -15.16 -23.93
N ARG A 348 -5.66 -13.93 -24.45
CA ARG A 348 -5.76 -12.70 -23.66
C ARG A 348 -7.09 -11.99 -23.89
N GLU A 349 -8.15 -12.79 -23.92
CA GLU A 349 -9.50 -12.32 -23.62
C GLU A 349 -9.61 -12.17 -22.09
N GLU A 350 -10.46 -11.25 -21.64
CA GLU A 350 -10.62 -10.96 -20.22
C GLU A 350 -11.10 -12.22 -19.47
N PRO A 351 -10.67 -12.45 -18.21
CA PRO A 351 -11.17 -13.59 -17.46
C PRO A 351 -12.68 -13.42 -17.30
N SER A 352 -13.44 -14.30 -17.96
CA SER A 352 -14.87 -14.44 -17.73
C SER A 352 -15.07 -14.70 -16.24
N ALA A 353 -15.60 -13.71 -15.52
CA ALA A 353 -15.73 -13.79 -14.08
C ALA A 353 -16.60 -15.01 -13.71
N HIS A 354 -15.97 -16.02 -13.10
CA HIS A 354 -16.66 -17.17 -12.52
C HIS A 354 -17.50 -16.66 -11.35
N SER A 355 -18.77 -16.35 -11.62
CA SER A 355 -19.67 -15.69 -10.68
C SER A 355 -20.21 -16.71 -9.68
N ILE A 356 -19.64 -16.71 -8.49
CA ILE A 356 -20.00 -17.61 -7.39
C ILE A 356 -21.48 -17.37 -7.00
N GLU A 357 -22.32 -18.40 -7.09
CA GLU A 357 -23.75 -18.32 -6.78
C GLU A 357 -24.04 -18.31 -5.27
N GLN A 358 -23.71 -17.19 -4.62
CA GLN A 358 -23.80 -17.00 -3.17
C GLN A 358 -25.17 -17.37 -2.59
N SER A 359 -26.26 -17.05 -3.29
CA SER A 359 -27.62 -17.35 -2.83
C SER A 359 -27.97 -18.84 -2.91
N HIS A 360 -27.44 -19.57 -3.89
CA HIS A 360 -27.59 -21.03 -3.93
C HIS A 360 -26.82 -21.68 -2.77
N ILE A 361 -25.58 -21.27 -2.54
CA ILE A 361 -24.74 -21.73 -1.41
C ILE A 361 -25.46 -21.50 -0.08
N PHE A 362 -26.03 -20.31 0.13
CA PHE A 362 -26.83 -20.00 1.31
C PHE A 362 -28.08 -20.87 1.42
N ALA A 363 -28.89 -20.97 0.35
CA ALA A 363 -30.15 -21.72 0.35
C ALA A 363 -29.93 -23.19 0.70
N LYS A 364 -28.98 -23.85 0.03
CA LYS A 364 -28.59 -25.24 0.29
C LYS A 364 -28.10 -25.41 1.74
N THR A 365 -27.22 -24.52 2.21
CA THR A 365 -26.71 -24.56 3.59
C THR A 365 -27.84 -24.43 4.61
N LEU A 366 -28.73 -23.46 4.43
CA LEU A 366 -29.85 -23.22 5.35
C LEU A 366 -30.86 -24.36 5.33
N LYS A 367 -31.15 -24.96 4.17
CA LYS A 367 -32.05 -26.12 4.04
C LYS A 367 -31.60 -27.27 4.94
N ASP A 368 -30.35 -27.70 4.80
CA ASP A 368 -29.77 -28.80 5.57
C ASP A 368 -29.77 -28.51 7.08
N LEU A 369 -29.47 -27.27 7.47
CA LEU A 369 -29.48 -26.85 8.87
C LEU A 369 -30.87 -26.90 9.48
N LEU A 370 -31.89 -26.48 8.74
CA LEU A 370 -33.27 -26.53 9.19
C LEU A 370 -33.77 -27.99 9.29
N VAL A 371 -33.39 -28.84 8.33
CA VAL A 371 -33.66 -30.29 8.37
C VAL A 371 -33.01 -30.94 9.61
N ASN A 372 -31.73 -30.64 9.88
CA ASN A 372 -31.01 -31.14 11.06
C ASN A 372 -31.61 -30.64 12.38
N ALA A 373 -32.14 -29.40 12.40
CA ALA A 373 -32.93 -28.86 13.51
C ALA A 373 -34.37 -29.43 13.61
N SER A 374 -34.69 -30.48 12.85
CA SER A 374 -35.99 -31.17 12.79
C SER A 374 -37.14 -30.42 12.11
N PHE A 375 -36.88 -29.30 11.42
CA PHE A 375 -37.87 -28.59 10.59
C PHE A 375 -38.04 -29.30 9.23
N ARG A 376 -38.89 -30.33 9.18
CA ARG A 376 -38.99 -31.23 8.01
C ARG A 376 -39.75 -30.70 6.80
N LYS A 377 -40.31 -29.49 6.88
CA LYS A 377 -41.08 -28.88 5.80
C LYS A 377 -40.74 -27.40 5.66
N THR A 378 -39.56 -27.15 5.10
CA THR A 378 -39.23 -25.86 4.49
C THR A 378 -40.01 -25.74 3.18
N THR A 379 -40.61 -24.58 2.92
CA THR A 379 -41.30 -24.28 1.65
C THR A 379 -40.56 -23.15 0.99
N TRP A 380 -40.20 -23.31 -0.28
CA TRP A 380 -39.40 -22.36 -1.03
C TRP A 380 -40.27 -21.66 -2.08
N HIS A 381 -40.14 -20.35 -2.20
CA HIS A 381 -40.86 -19.53 -3.16
C HIS A 381 -39.90 -18.58 -3.87
N ASP A 382 -39.65 -18.88 -5.15
CA ASP A 382 -38.95 -17.99 -6.06
C ASP A 382 -39.98 -17.18 -6.86
N PRO A 383 -39.98 -15.84 -6.75
CA PRO A 383 -40.95 -15.01 -7.44
C PRO A 383 -40.69 -14.92 -8.95
N VAL A 384 -39.49 -15.31 -9.42
CA VAL A 384 -39.14 -15.30 -10.85
C VAL A 384 -39.78 -16.48 -11.58
N THR A 385 -39.73 -17.68 -11.00
CA THR A 385 -40.39 -18.87 -11.58
C THR A 385 -41.86 -19.02 -11.19
N LYS A 386 -42.28 -18.49 -10.04
CA LYS A 386 -43.67 -18.56 -9.53
C LYS A 386 -44.08 -17.18 -8.97
N PRO A 387 -44.70 -16.30 -9.78
CA PRO A 387 -45.13 -14.99 -9.31
C PRO A 387 -46.15 -15.11 -8.17
N VAL A 388 -46.10 -14.22 -7.18
CA VAL A 388 -46.97 -14.29 -5.98
C VAL A 388 -48.46 -14.34 -6.35
N ARG A 389 -48.85 -13.68 -7.45
CA ARG A 389 -50.23 -13.66 -7.99
C ARG A 389 -50.76 -15.00 -8.50
N GLU A 390 -49.88 -15.98 -8.76
CA GLU A 390 -50.29 -17.35 -9.10
C GLU A 390 -50.47 -18.21 -7.83
N VAL A 391 -49.85 -17.81 -6.72
CA VAL A 391 -49.92 -18.51 -5.42
C VAL A 391 -51.05 -17.96 -4.55
N ALA A 392 -51.35 -16.67 -4.64
CA ALA A 392 -52.47 -16.00 -3.98
C ALA A 392 -53.11 -14.97 -4.93
N ALA A 393 -54.43 -15.03 -5.10
CA ALA A 393 -55.15 -14.17 -6.04
C ALA A 393 -55.39 -12.74 -5.51
N ASP A 394 -55.27 -12.54 -4.20
CA ASP A 394 -55.42 -11.27 -3.49
C ASP A 394 -54.52 -11.23 -2.24
N ASP A 395 -54.32 -10.03 -1.68
CA ASP A 395 -53.47 -9.82 -0.51
C ASP A 395 -54.02 -10.56 0.74
N GLU A 396 -55.33 -10.78 0.84
CA GLU A 396 -55.96 -11.48 1.98
C GLU A 396 -55.62 -12.99 1.97
N GLN A 397 -55.57 -13.61 0.79
CA GLN A 397 -55.08 -14.97 0.60
C GLN A 397 -53.57 -15.07 0.86
N TRP A 398 -52.80 -14.06 0.45
CA TRP A 398 -51.35 -14.02 0.69
C TRP A 398 -51.03 -13.89 2.19
N GLY A 399 -51.71 -13.00 2.90
CA GLY A 399 -51.61 -12.89 4.36
C GLY A 399 -51.92 -14.21 5.07
N LYS A 400 -53.01 -14.89 4.72
CA LYS A 400 -53.37 -16.22 5.28
C LYS A 400 -52.38 -17.32 4.91
N ALA A 401 -51.75 -17.24 3.75
CA ALA A 401 -50.71 -18.18 3.35
C ALA A 401 -49.43 -17.97 4.19
N ILE A 402 -49.05 -16.72 4.46
CA ILE A 402 -47.93 -16.34 5.33
C ILE A 402 -48.19 -16.75 6.79
N GLU A 403 -49.38 -16.44 7.34
CA GLU A 403 -49.79 -16.78 8.72
C GLU A 403 -49.76 -18.29 9.01
N ALA A 404 -49.80 -19.14 7.98
CA ALA A 404 -49.68 -20.57 8.14
C ALA A 404 -48.27 -21.02 8.60
N PHE A 405 -47.24 -20.18 8.46
CA PHE A 405 -45.86 -20.54 8.79
C PHE A 405 -45.41 -19.97 10.15
N ASP A 406 -44.67 -20.78 10.91
CA ASP A 406 -44.10 -20.38 12.20
C ASP A 406 -43.02 -19.30 12.02
N ALA A 407 -42.26 -19.38 10.91
CA ALA A 407 -41.29 -18.37 10.50
C ALA A 407 -41.24 -18.15 8.98
N VAL A 408 -40.92 -16.91 8.60
CA VAL A 408 -40.78 -16.46 7.21
C VAL A 408 -39.42 -15.80 7.05
N VAL A 409 -38.63 -16.31 6.10
CA VAL A 409 -37.26 -15.88 5.81
C VAL A 409 -37.25 -15.23 4.43
N VAL A 410 -36.84 -13.97 4.33
CA VAL A 410 -36.70 -13.28 3.03
C VAL A 410 -35.24 -13.26 2.63
N MET A 411 -34.90 -13.94 1.53
CA MET A 411 -33.54 -14.03 1.00
C MET A 411 -33.20 -12.96 -0.02
N ASP A 412 -34.15 -12.53 -0.86
CA ASP A 412 -33.89 -11.52 -1.90
C ASP A 412 -35.10 -10.58 -2.07
N ASP A 413 -34.84 -9.38 -2.58
CA ASP A 413 -35.87 -8.39 -2.86
C ASP A 413 -36.55 -8.67 -4.21
N HIS A 414 -37.88 -8.52 -4.25
CA HIS A 414 -38.64 -8.58 -5.49
C HIS A 414 -39.80 -7.58 -5.46
N ALA A 415 -40.25 -7.11 -6.63
CA ALA A 415 -41.35 -6.15 -6.73
C ALA A 415 -42.69 -6.70 -6.20
N ASP A 416 -42.83 -8.03 -6.14
CA ASP A 416 -44.01 -8.72 -5.56
C ASP A 416 -43.93 -8.93 -4.04
N TYR A 417 -42.82 -8.53 -3.39
CA TYR A 417 -42.61 -8.69 -1.94
C TYR A 417 -42.68 -7.36 -1.21
N ASP A 418 -43.87 -7.01 -0.70
CA ASP A 418 -44.02 -5.96 0.30
C ASP A 418 -43.52 -6.48 1.66
N LEU A 419 -42.31 -6.04 2.04
CA LEU A 419 -41.66 -6.44 3.29
C LEU A 419 -42.44 -6.01 4.54
N ASP A 420 -43.15 -4.89 4.50
CA ASP A 420 -43.91 -4.40 5.65
C ASP A 420 -45.25 -5.11 5.78
N PHE A 421 -45.86 -5.54 4.66
CA PHE A 421 -46.97 -6.49 4.65
C PHE A 421 -46.55 -7.86 5.20
N ILE A 422 -45.42 -8.41 4.73
CA ILE A 422 -44.92 -9.72 5.19
C ILE A 422 -44.60 -9.69 6.69
N LYS A 423 -43.94 -8.63 7.19
CA LYS A 423 -43.68 -8.44 8.64
C LYS A 423 -44.94 -8.40 9.50
N GLN A 424 -46.06 -7.89 8.98
CA GLN A 424 -47.32 -7.80 9.73
C GLN A 424 -48.03 -9.16 9.88
N HIS A 425 -47.87 -10.06 8.90
CA HIS A 425 -48.56 -11.36 8.86
C HIS A 425 -47.65 -12.54 9.29
N ALA A 426 -46.33 -12.39 9.23
CA ALA A 426 -45.39 -13.41 9.67
C ALA A 426 -45.35 -13.54 11.20
N SER A 427 -45.52 -14.75 11.72
CA SER A 427 -45.35 -15.03 13.16
C SER A 427 -43.93 -14.69 13.64
N VAL A 428 -42.91 -15.11 12.88
CA VAL A 428 -41.50 -14.72 13.01
C VAL A 428 -41.03 -14.25 11.64
N PHE A 429 -40.45 -13.05 11.57
CA PHE A 429 -39.88 -12.50 10.35
C PHE A 429 -38.35 -12.45 10.46
N VAL A 430 -37.65 -13.00 9.47
CA VAL A 430 -36.18 -12.99 9.39
C VAL A 430 -35.75 -12.39 8.05
N ASP A 431 -35.01 -11.28 8.11
CA ASP A 431 -34.45 -10.60 6.95
C ASP A 431 -33.07 -11.17 6.62
N ALA A 432 -33.03 -12.14 5.71
CA ALA A 432 -31.82 -12.82 5.28
C ALA A 432 -31.16 -12.19 4.03
N ARG A 433 -31.59 -11.01 3.57
CA ARG A 433 -31.04 -10.37 2.36
C ARG A 433 -29.56 -10.01 2.46
N GLN A 434 -29.04 -9.86 3.68
CA GLN A 434 -27.61 -9.62 3.95
C GLN A 434 -26.77 -10.91 4.00
N HIS A 435 -27.23 -12.01 3.40
CA HIS A 435 -26.48 -13.27 3.31
C HIS A 435 -25.32 -13.24 2.30
N ARG A 436 -25.37 -12.34 1.31
CA ARG A 436 -24.32 -12.18 0.29
C ARG A 436 -23.17 -11.35 0.84
N TYR A 437 -21.92 -11.76 0.63
CA TYR A 437 -20.78 -10.86 0.81
C TYR A 437 -20.80 -9.78 -0.27
N ASN A 438 -20.41 -8.55 0.10
CA ASN A 438 -20.28 -7.45 -0.86
C ASN A 438 -19.05 -6.62 -0.49
N PHE A 439 -18.03 -6.67 -1.36
CA PHE A 439 -16.78 -5.96 -1.20
C PHE A 439 -16.95 -4.44 -1.25
N ASP A 440 -17.67 -3.92 -2.25
CA ASP A 440 -17.85 -2.48 -2.48
C ASP A 440 -18.75 -1.80 -1.43
N ALA A 441 -19.68 -2.55 -0.84
CA ALA A 441 -20.52 -2.07 0.26
C ALA A 441 -19.75 -1.87 1.58
N GLY A 442 -18.45 -2.17 1.62
CA GLY A 442 -17.62 -2.01 2.80
C GLY A 442 -17.97 -2.99 3.92
N MET A 443 -18.47 -4.19 3.58
CA MET A 443 -18.72 -5.23 4.58
C MET A 443 -17.47 -5.47 5.43
N PRO A 444 -17.59 -5.45 6.77
CA PRO A 444 -16.46 -5.66 7.66
C PRO A 444 -15.68 -6.92 7.28
N THR A 445 -14.35 -6.79 7.22
CA THR A 445 -13.51 -7.99 7.12
C THR A 445 -13.74 -8.85 8.38
N ALA A 446 -13.58 -10.17 8.30
CA ALA A 446 -13.95 -11.08 9.39
C ALA A 446 -13.21 -10.89 10.74
N ASN A 447 -12.32 -9.90 10.85
CA ASN A 447 -11.69 -9.42 12.09
C ASN A 447 -12.32 -8.10 12.61
N GLN A 448 -13.45 -7.63 12.07
CA GLN A 448 -14.04 -6.32 12.37
C GLN A 448 -15.50 -6.37 12.89
N GLU A 449 -16.08 -7.55 13.03
CA GLU A 449 -17.31 -7.75 13.80
C GLU A 449 -17.14 -8.93 14.76
N ASP A 450 -17.64 -8.76 15.98
CA ASP A 450 -17.79 -9.80 17.01
C ASP A 450 -18.96 -10.74 16.64
N ARG A 451 -18.84 -11.40 15.48
CA ARG A 451 -19.84 -12.37 14.98
C ARG A 451 -19.60 -13.71 15.66
N PRO A 452 -20.65 -14.39 16.15
CA PRO A 452 -20.50 -15.66 16.89
C PRO A 452 -19.98 -16.81 16.02
N ILE A 453 -20.05 -16.68 14.69
CA ILE A 453 -19.43 -17.59 13.72
C ILE A 453 -18.86 -16.74 12.57
N HIS A 454 -17.55 -16.84 12.35
CA HIS A 454 -16.81 -16.13 11.31
C HIS A 454 -15.53 -16.88 10.89
N THR A 455 -14.92 -16.50 9.76
CA THR A 455 -13.72 -17.15 9.23
C THR A 455 -12.50 -16.23 9.20
N VAL A 456 -11.40 -16.65 9.82
CA VAL A 456 -10.11 -15.96 9.80
C VAL A 456 -9.24 -16.51 8.66
N TYR A 457 -8.74 -15.61 7.80
CA TYR A 457 -7.88 -15.92 6.66
C TYR A 457 -6.42 -15.61 7.02
N THR A 458 -5.57 -16.63 7.06
CA THR A 458 -4.18 -16.52 7.55
C THR A 458 -3.22 -17.47 6.80
N GLY A 459 -2.02 -17.68 7.33
CA GLY A 459 -0.93 -18.39 6.66
C GLY A 459 0.01 -17.46 5.89
N LEU A 460 0.93 -18.04 5.12
CA LEU A 460 2.02 -17.29 4.48
C LEU A 460 1.50 -16.21 3.53
N VAL A 461 0.49 -16.55 2.71
CA VAL A 461 -0.05 -15.68 1.66
C VAL A 461 -0.70 -14.41 2.22
N PRO A 462 -1.73 -14.46 3.10
CA PRO A 462 -2.35 -13.24 3.63
C PRO A 462 -1.38 -12.38 4.45
N VAL A 463 -0.45 -13.00 5.19
CA VAL A 463 0.55 -12.28 5.99
C VAL A 463 1.54 -11.54 5.10
N VAL A 464 2.09 -12.19 4.08
CA VAL A 464 3.03 -11.57 3.13
C VAL A 464 2.34 -10.48 2.33
N TYR A 465 1.13 -10.72 1.82
CA TYR A 465 0.32 -9.71 1.13
C TYR A 465 0.05 -8.48 2.02
N LYS A 466 -0.43 -8.70 3.26
CA LYS A 466 -0.71 -7.62 4.22
C LYS A 466 0.57 -6.84 4.56
N ALA A 467 1.68 -7.51 4.79
CA ALA A 467 2.97 -6.88 5.07
C ALA A 467 3.45 -6.03 3.88
N GLN A 468 3.44 -6.58 2.67
CA GLN A 468 3.85 -5.87 1.45
C GLN A 468 2.94 -4.70 1.11
N ARG A 469 1.61 -4.86 1.22
CA ARG A 469 0.64 -3.76 1.01
C ARG A 469 0.83 -2.66 2.06
N THR A 470 1.09 -3.02 3.31
CA THR A 470 1.40 -2.05 4.38
C THR A 470 2.71 -1.32 4.08
N LEU A 471 3.78 -2.03 3.72
CA LEU A 471 5.07 -1.43 3.31
C LEU A 471 4.91 -0.48 2.13
N LEU A 472 4.14 -0.88 1.12
CA LEU A 472 3.85 -0.07 -0.07
C LEU A 472 3.11 1.24 0.31
N ILE A 473 2.02 1.15 1.07
CA ILE A 473 1.26 2.32 1.53
C ILE A 473 2.13 3.22 2.41
N SER A 474 2.83 2.66 3.40
CA SER A 474 3.77 3.40 4.24
C SER A 474 4.89 4.07 3.45
N LEU A 475 5.34 3.48 2.33
CA LEU A 475 6.30 4.11 1.43
C LEU A 475 5.68 5.33 0.73
N ILE A 476 4.45 5.24 0.18
CA ILE A 476 3.74 6.39 -0.43
C ILE A 476 3.59 7.52 0.60
N GLU A 477 3.08 7.20 1.79
CA GLU A 477 2.92 8.16 2.88
C GLU A 477 4.25 8.80 3.29
N SER A 478 5.32 8.00 3.43
CA SER A 478 6.65 8.50 3.79
C SER A 478 7.27 9.41 2.73
N ILE A 479 7.01 9.15 1.43
CA ILE A 479 7.43 10.01 0.31
C ILE A 479 6.65 11.33 0.37
N GLY A 480 5.35 11.30 0.65
CA GLY A 480 4.54 12.50 0.87
C GLY A 480 5.05 13.33 2.04
N TRP A 481 5.29 12.70 3.20
CA TRP A 481 5.87 13.36 4.37
C TRP A 481 7.29 13.90 4.13
N ALA A 482 8.10 13.22 3.33
CA ALA A 482 9.43 13.69 2.95
C ALA A 482 9.33 15.01 2.15
N PHE A 483 8.47 15.10 1.14
CA PHE A 483 8.24 16.36 0.40
C PHE A 483 7.76 17.49 1.33
N VAL A 484 6.85 17.22 2.27
CA VAL A 484 6.39 18.21 3.26
C VAL A 484 7.53 18.68 4.17
N LEU A 485 8.34 17.74 4.69
CA LEU A 485 9.48 18.05 5.55
C LEU A 485 10.55 18.86 4.80
N ILE A 486 10.88 18.47 3.57
CA ILE A 486 11.81 19.18 2.71
C ILE A 486 11.27 20.58 2.38
N ALA A 487 9.98 20.73 2.07
CA ALA A 487 9.38 22.05 1.84
C ALA A 487 9.48 22.95 3.09
N ALA A 488 9.31 22.39 4.30
CA ALA A 488 9.48 23.11 5.55
C ALA A 488 10.95 23.51 5.79
N VAL A 489 11.91 22.60 5.59
CA VAL A 489 13.35 22.87 5.70
C VAL A 489 13.80 23.92 4.69
N MET A 490 13.36 23.82 3.43
CA MET A 490 13.64 24.81 2.39
C MET A 490 13.00 26.17 2.68
N THR A 491 11.78 26.19 3.23
CA THR A 491 11.15 27.43 3.73
C THR A 491 11.98 28.08 4.84
N MET A 492 12.55 27.30 5.76
CA MET A 492 13.42 27.79 6.82
C MET A 492 14.77 28.29 6.27
N LEU A 493 15.41 27.52 5.38
CA LEU A 493 16.71 27.83 4.79
C LEU A 493 16.68 29.05 3.85
N LEU A 494 15.60 29.19 3.08
CA LEU A 494 15.40 30.29 2.13
C LEU A 494 14.87 31.57 2.78
N ASN A 495 14.61 31.57 4.10
CA ASN A 495 14.19 32.75 4.82
C ASN A 495 15.24 33.89 4.68
N PRO A 496 14.82 35.14 4.38
CA PRO A 496 15.72 36.29 4.28
C PRO A 496 16.11 36.91 5.64
N GLY A 497 15.49 36.51 6.75
CA GLY A 497 15.75 37.08 8.08
C GLY A 497 17.17 36.84 8.60
N LYS A 498 17.91 37.92 8.88
CA LYS A 498 19.25 37.89 9.51
C LYS A 498 19.21 37.49 11.00
N THR A 499 18.02 37.46 11.63
CA THR A 499 17.82 37.19 13.06
C THR A 499 16.52 36.42 13.25
N TRP A 500 16.45 35.49 14.22
CA TRP A 500 15.29 34.62 14.46
C TRP A 500 13.95 35.38 14.57
N ARG A 501 13.94 36.53 15.24
CA ARG A 501 12.75 37.40 15.34
C ARG A 501 12.33 38.02 14.01
N ASP A 502 13.27 38.31 13.11
CA ASP A 502 12.97 38.86 11.78
C ASP A 502 12.52 37.79 10.79
N SER A 503 12.96 36.54 10.96
CA SER A 503 12.44 35.38 10.21
C SER A 503 10.96 35.14 10.45
N LEU A 504 10.42 35.51 11.61
CA LEU A 504 9.02 35.35 12.00
C LEU A 504 8.10 36.49 11.56
N ARG A 505 8.61 37.54 10.90
CA ARG A 505 7.76 38.62 10.36
C ARG A 505 6.84 38.06 9.25
N PRO A 506 5.53 38.39 9.22
CA PRO A 506 4.58 37.78 8.29
C PRO A 506 4.93 38.00 6.80
N LYS A 507 5.56 39.14 6.46
CA LYS A 507 6.08 39.39 5.10
C LYS A 507 7.22 38.43 4.72
N ASN A 508 8.19 38.23 5.62
CA ASN A 508 9.33 37.34 5.38
C ASN A 508 8.89 35.89 5.34
N LEU A 509 7.93 35.50 6.18
CA LEU A 509 7.33 34.17 6.21
C LEU A 509 6.58 33.84 4.92
N ALA A 510 5.80 34.79 4.38
CA ALA A 510 5.12 34.62 3.09
C ALA A 510 6.11 34.50 1.93
N LEU A 511 7.19 35.30 1.92
CA LEU A 511 8.24 35.23 0.91
C LEU A 511 8.99 33.89 0.98
N SER A 512 9.36 33.45 2.20
CA SER A 512 10.09 32.21 2.41
C SER A 512 9.26 30.97 2.08
N LEU A 513 7.96 30.99 2.38
CA LEU A 513 7.02 29.93 2.00
C LEU A 513 6.85 29.87 0.47
N GLY A 514 6.72 31.02 -0.19
CA GLY A 514 6.70 31.11 -1.66
C GLY A 514 7.98 30.57 -2.30
N ALA A 515 9.15 30.86 -1.72
CA ALA A 515 10.44 30.33 -2.18
C ALA A 515 10.57 28.81 -1.92
N GLY A 516 10.18 28.34 -0.73
CA GLY A 516 10.17 26.93 -0.36
C GLY A 516 9.29 26.10 -1.30
N LEU A 517 8.03 26.48 -1.46
CA LEU A 517 7.10 25.82 -2.40
C LEU A 517 7.59 25.89 -3.86
N SER A 518 8.12 27.03 -4.31
CA SER A 518 8.67 27.15 -5.68
C SER A 518 9.90 26.25 -5.89
N SER A 519 10.70 26.01 -4.84
CA SER A 519 11.84 25.09 -4.87
C SER A 519 11.45 23.61 -4.89
N MET A 520 10.18 23.27 -4.60
CA MET A 520 9.71 21.87 -4.68
C MET A 520 9.43 21.43 -6.11
N LEU A 521 9.14 22.35 -7.04
CA LEU A 521 8.88 22.04 -8.44
C LEU A 521 10.01 21.22 -9.13
N PRO A 522 11.30 21.61 -9.05
CA PRO A 522 12.40 20.80 -9.58
C PRO A 522 12.66 19.52 -8.77
N ASN A 523 12.43 19.51 -7.45
CA ASN A 523 12.59 18.32 -6.62
C ASN A 523 11.50 17.24 -6.87
N VAL A 524 10.27 17.65 -7.21
CA VAL A 524 9.17 16.76 -7.57
C VAL A 524 9.31 16.23 -9.00
N PHE A 525 9.92 17.03 -9.91
CA PHE A 525 10.10 16.71 -11.31
C PHE A 525 10.68 15.30 -11.60
N PRO A 526 11.81 14.85 -11.02
CA PRO A 526 12.35 13.52 -11.31
C PRO A 526 11.41 12.39 -10.92
N VAL A 527 10.79 12.46 -9.73
CA VAL A 527 9.85 11.45 -9.26
C VAL A 527 8.61 11.43 -10.16
N ALA A 528 8.02 12.58 -10.44
CA ALA A 528 6.86 12.69 -11.32
C ALA A 528 7.16 12.18 -12.75
N LEU A 529 8.35 12.49 -13.29
CA LEU A 529 8.78 12.05 -14.62
C LEU A 529 8.90 10.52 -14.72
N ILE A 530 9.64 9.90 -13.79
CA ILE A 530 9.92 8.46 -13.85
C ILE A 530 8.65 7.65 -13.54
N PHE A 531 7.96 7.94 -12.44
CA PHE A 531 6.75 7.20 -12.07
C PHE A 531 5.57 7.50 -13.01
N GLY A 532 5.48 8.72 -13.54
CA GLY A 532 4.50 9.08 -14.56
C GLY A 532 4.71 8.34 -15.87
N LEU A 533 5.96 8.20 -16.31
CA LEU A 533 6.30 7.39 -17.49
C LEU A 533 6.00 5.90 -17.25
N MET A 534 6.30 5.36 -16.06
CA MET A 534 5.93 3.98 -15.71
C MET A 534 4.42 3.74 -15.80
N GLY A 535 3.60 4.67 -15.29
CA GLY A 535 2.15 4.62 -15.40
C GLY A 535 1.65 4.64 -16.85
N TYR A 536 2.24 5.48 -17.72
CA TYR A 536 1.94 5.46 -19.15
C TYR A 536 2.37 4.17 -19.87
N MET A 537 3.46 3.54 -19.43
CA MET A 537 3.94 2.27 -19.97
C MET A 537 3.20 1.05 -19.38
N GLY A 538 2.25 1.24 -18.46
CA GLY A 538 1.56 0.16 -17.76
C GLY A 538 2.49 -0.70 -16.88
N ARG A 539 3.71 -0.22 -16.59
CA ARG A 539 4.70 -0.97 -15.83
C ARG A 539 4.31 -0.98 -14.35
N ARG A 540 4.13 -2.17 -13.78
CA ARG A 540 3.78 -2.31 -12.37
C ARG A 540 4.93 -1.80 -11.49
N VAL A 541 4.60 -0.98 -10.51
CA VAL A 541 5.52 -0.48 -9.50
C VAL A 541 5.61 -1.48 -8.34
N ASP A 542 6.81 -1.91 -8.00
CA ASP A 542 7.09 -2.78 -6.86
C ASP A 542 7.73 -2.02 -5.68
N ILE A 543 8.02 -2.75 -4.60
CA ILE A 543 8.65 -2.18 -3.39
C ILE A 543 10.06 -1.65 -3.70
N GLY A 544 10.81 -2.31 -4.59
CA GLY A 544 12.16 -1.87 -5.00
C GLY A 544 12.13 -0.52 -5.71
N SER A 545 11.25 -0.41 -6.70
CA SER A 545 10.94 0.82 -7.42
C SER A 545 10.55 1.94 -6.47
N MET A 546 9.61 1.69 -5.54
CA MET A 546 9.12 2.69 -4.59
C MET A 546 10.22 3.26 -3.68
N MET A 547 11.14 2.42 -3.20
CA MET A 547 12.27 2.89 -2.39
C MET A 547 13.17 3.89 -3.14
N THR A 548 13.28 3.78 -4.48
CA THR A 548 14.11 4.71 -5.26
C THR A 548 13.64 6.16 -5.16
N ALA A 549 12.34 6.42 -5.09
CA ALA A 549 11.79 7.77 -4.97
C ALA A 549 12.27 8.46 -3.69
N SER A 550 12.22 7.74 -2.56
CA SER A 550 12.63 8.25 -1.24
C SER A 550 14.13 8.55 -1.19
N VAL A 551 14.96 7.64 -1.72
CA VAL A 551 16.42 7.81 -1.76
C VAL A 551 16.82 8.93 -2.72
N ALA A 552 16.28 8.96 -3.94
CA ALA A 552 16.61 9.97 -4.94
C ALA A 552 16.17 11.38 -4.53
N MET A 553 15.03 11.52 -3.84
CA MET A 553 14.57 12.80 -3.30
C MET A 553 15.58 13.40 -2.30
N GLY A 554 16.20 12.57 -1.45
CA GLY A 554 17.24 13.03 -0.52
C GLY A 554 18.49 13.57 -1.21
N VAL A 555 18.82 13.07 -2.41
CA VAL A 555 19.96 13.54 -3.21
C VAL A 555 19.60 14.79 -4.04
N ALA A 556 18.42 14.82 -4.67
CA ALA A 556 17.98 15.93 -5.52
C ALA A 556 17.93 17.28 -4.77
N VAL A 557 17.52 17.27 -3.50
CA VAL A 557 17.43 18.49 -2.68
C VAL A 557 18.79 19.13 -2.44
N ASP A 558 19.87 18.34 -2.33
CA ASP A 558 21.22 18.83 -2.08
C ASP A 558 21.77 19.64 -3.27
N ASP A 559 21.55 19.14 -4.49
CA ASP A 559 21.85 19.82 -5.75
C ASP A 559 21.11 21.19 -5.82
N THR A 560 19.83 21.22 -5.48
CA THR A 560 19.02 22.45 -5.40
C THR A 560 19.57 23.43 -4.35
N ILE A 561 19.98 22.95 -3.17
CA ILE A 561 20.56 23.79 -2.10
C ILE A 561 21.90 24.39 -2.55
N HIS A 562 22.76 23.60 -3.17
CA HIS A 562 24.03 24.05 -3.72
C HIS A 562 23.85 25.14 -4.78
N PHE A 563 22.92 24.95 -5.73
CA PHE A 563 22.62 25.93 -6.76
C PHE A 563 22.04 27.23 -6.18
N LEU A 564 21.05 27.12 -5.27
CA LEU A 564 20.40 28.27 -4.64
C LEU A 564 21.34 29.06 -3.73
N THR A 565 22.33 28.43 -3.12
CA THR A 565 23.33 29.11 -2.29
C THR A 565 24.18 30.06 -3.14
N TRP A 566 24.77 29.58 -4.24
CA TRP A 566 25.54 30.43 -5.15
C TRP A 566 24.69 31.52 -5.82
N TYR A 567 23.43 31.22 -6.15
CA TYR A 567 22.49 32.22 -6.66
C TYR A 567 22.24 33.33 -5.61
N ARG A 568 21.92 32.98 -4.36
CA ARG A 568 21.68 33.97 -3.29
C ARG A 568 22.91 34.80 -2.97
N ASP A 569 24.10 34.21 -3.00
CA ASP A 569 25.35 34.97 -2.85
C ASP A 569 25.61 35.91 -4.03
N GLY A 570 25.29 35.51 -5.26
CA GLY A 570 25.28 36.43 -6.40
C GLY A 570 24.32 37.62 -6.22
N ILE A 571 23.11 37.39 -5.69
CA ILE A 571 22.17 38.48 -5.36
C ILE A 571 22.73 39.38 -4.25
N ARG A 572 23.35 38.81 -3.20
CA ARG A 572 24.01 39.56 -2.11
C ARG A 572 25.18 40.41 -2.61
N MET A 573 25.90 39.94 -3.63
CA MET A 573 26.94 40.70 -4.35
C MET A 573 26.37 41.80 -5.26
N GLY A 574 25.06 42.02 -5.28
CA GLY A 574 24.39 43.06 -6.06
C GLY A 574 24.17 42.71 -7.53
N LEU A 575 24.40 41.46 -7.95
CA LEU A 575 24.14 41.01 -9.31
C LEU A 575 22.63 40.98 -9.60
N ARG A 576 22.26 41.25 -10.85
CA ARG A 576 20.87 41.04 -11.32
C ARG A 576 20.59 39.54 -11.33
N ARG A 577 19.32 39.13 -11.11
CA ARG A 577 18.89 37.71 -11.06
C ARG A 577 19.46 36.85 -12.19
N LYS A 578 19.47 37.37 -13.43
CA LYS A 578 20.04 36.69 -14.60
C LYS A 578 21.55 36.43 -14.49
N ASP A 579 22.29 37.42 -14.00
CA ASP A 579 23.75 37.37 -13.85
C ASP A 579 24.13 36.47 -12.65
N ALA A 580 23.32 36.47 -11.58
CA ALA A 580 23.46 35.56 -10.43
C ALA A 580 23.20 34.09 -10.79
N ILE A 581 22.26 33.80 -11.71
CA ILE A 581 22.06 32.44 -12.24
C ILE A 581 23.30 31.97 -13.00
N VAL A 582 23.87 32.80 -13.87
CA VAL A 582 25.09 32.47 -14.63
C VAL A 582 26.30 32.25 -13.69
N LEU A 583 26.38 33.01 -12.59
CA LEU A 583 27.37 32.76 -11.53
C LEU A 583 27.20 31.37 -10.91
N ALA A 584 25.97 30.96 -10.58
CA ALA A 584 25.70 29.63 -10.01
C ALA A 584 26.15 28.51 -10.96
N TYR A 585 25.78 28.55 -12.25
CA TYR A 585 26.25 27.57 -13.25
C TYR A 585 27.77 27.46 -13.30
N LYS A 586 28.48 28.58 -13.32
CA LYS A 586 29.96 28.59 -13.33
C LYS A 586 30.60 28.01 -12.06
N ARG A 587 29.89 28.00 -10.93
CA ARG A 587 30.42 27.59 -9.63
C ARG A 587 30.08 26.15 -9.24
N CYS A 588 28.88 25.66 -9.56
CA CYS A 588 28.41 24.35 -9.07
C CYS A 588 28.01 23.34 -10.16
N ALA A 589 27.53 23.75 -11.33
CA ALA A 589 26.91 22.81 -12.29
C ALA A 589 27.83 21.66 -12.76
N ALA A 590 29.13 21.93 -12.95
CA ALA A 590 30.11 20.89 -13.29
C ALA A 590 30.34 19.90 -12.13
N ALA A 591 30.36 20.38 -10.87
CA ALA A 591 30.51 19.53 -9.69
C ALA A 591 29.26 18.68 -9.47
N MET A 592 28.07 19.27 -9.56
CA MET A 592 26.77 18.56 -9.50
C MET A 592 26.73 17.44 -10.55
N THR A 593 27.09 17.74 -11.80
CA THR A 593 27.14 16.73 -12.88
C THR A 593 28.08 15.57 -12.53
N GLN A 594 29.24 15.84 -11.92
CA GLN A 594 30.20 14.82 -11.52
C GLN A 594 29.67 13.97 -10.35
N THR A 595 29.06 14.57 -9.32
CA THR A 595 28.49 13.84 -8.18
C THR A 595 27.30 12.99 -8.61
N THR A 596 26.37 13.52 -9.41
CA THR A 596 25.26 12.75 -9.98
C THR A 596 25.76 11.57 -10.82
N LEU A 597 26.77 11.78 -11.67
CA LEU A 597 27.30 10.72 -12.54
C LEU A 597 28.01 9.62 -11.74
N ILE A 598 28.83 9.98 -10.74
CA ILE A 598 29.51 9.02 -9.87
C ILE A 598 28.49 8.22 -9.04
N GLY A 599 27.50 8.89 -8.44
CA GLY A 599 26.44 8.23 -7.67
C GLY A 599 25.57 7.32 -8.54
N GLY A 600 25.10 7.83 -9.69
CA GLY A 600 24.29 7.07 -10.63
C GLY A 600 25.01 5.84 -11.20
N LEU A 601 26.25 5.98 -11.66
CA LEU A 601 27.03 4.84 -12.16
C LEU A 601 27.39 3.86 -11.04
N GLY A 602 27.68 4.33 -9.81
CA GLY A 602 27.91 3.48 -8.65
C GLY A 602 26.69 2.61 -8.30
N LEU A 603 25.48 3.19 -8.32
CA LEU A 603 24.23 2.47 -8.09
C LEU A 603 23.82 1.60 -9.28
N SER A 604 24.24 1.93 -10.51
CA SER A 604 23.90 1.16 -11.71
C SER A 604 24.39 -0.29 -11.68
N VAL A 605 25.40 -0.62 -10.87
CA VAL A 605 25.89 -1.99 -10.66
C VAL A 605 24.76 -2.91 -10.16
N PHE A 606 23.79 -2.40 -9.40
CA PHE A 606 22.64 -3.18 -8.94
C PHE A 606 21.72 -3.65 -10.08
N ALA A 607 21.77 -3.02 -11.27
CA ALA A 607 21.04 -3.45 -12.46
C ALA A 607 21.43 -4.87 -12.93
N LEU A 608 22.60 -5.38 -12.51
CA LEU A 608 23.08 -6.73 -12.82
C LEU A 608 22.53 -7.81 -11.86
N SER A 609 21.69 -7.45 -10.89
CA SER A 609 21.08 -8.41 -9.96
C SER A 609 20.05 -9.30 -10.67
N THR A 610 20.03 -10.59 -10.31
CA THR A 610 18.98 -11.54 -10.70
C THR A 610 17.70 -11.41 -9.86
N PHE A 611 17.71 -10.57 -8.82
CA PHE A 611 16.53 -10.23 -8.04
C PHE A 611 15.94 -8.93 -8.59
N THR A 612 14.75 -9.04 -9.20
CA THR A 612 14.12 -7.98 -10.00
C THR A 612 13.99 -6.65 -9.24
N PRO A 613 13.60 -6.60 -7.94
CA PRO A 613 13.53 -5.33 -7.19
C PRO A 613 14.88 -4.62 -7.06
N THR A 614 15.99 -5.35 -6.93
CA THR A 614 17.34 -4.78 -6.85
C THR A 614 17.81 -4.28 -8.22
N GLN A 615 17.48 -5.01 -9.29
CA GLN A 615 17.74 -4.57 -10.66
C GLN A 615 16.95 -3.30 -11.03
N GLN A 616 15.65 -3.28 -10.71
CA GLN A 616 14.80 -2.11 -10.88
C GLN A 616 15.31 -0.94 -10.04
N PHE A 617 15.70 -1.19 -8.78
CA PHE A 617 16.32 -0.17 -7.93
C PHE A 617 17.55 0.47 -8.60
N GLY A 618 18.51 -0.33 -9.09
CA GLY A 618 19.72 0.19 -9.74
C GLY A 618 19.44 1.01 -11.01
N THR A 619 18.55 0.52 -11.87
CA THR A 619 18.19 1.20 -13.13
C THR A 619 17.38 2.47 -12.91
N LEU A 620 16.38 2.43 -12.02
CA LEU A 620 15.54 3.58 -11.68
C LEU A 620 16.29 4.64 -10.88
N MET A 621 17.21 4.26 -9.98
CA MET A 621 18.07 5.22 -9.29
C MET A 621 18.94 6.02 -10.27
N LEU A 622 19.58 5.36 -11.24
CA LEU A 622 20.35 6.06 -12.28
C LEU A 622 19.47 7.04 -13.08
N ALA A 623 18.26 6.61 -13.46
CA ALA A 623 17.32 7.44 -14.21
C ALA A 623 16.78 8.63 -13.38
N LEU A 624 16.44 8.41 -12.11
CA LEU A 624 15.98 9.45 -11.18
C LEU A 624 17.06 10.50 -10.90
N LEU A 625 18.31 10.07 -10.66
CA LEU A 625 19.42 10.99 -10.43
C LEU A 625 19.73 11.82 -11.69
N ALA A 626 19.73 11.21 -12.87
CA ALA A 626 19.86 11.94 -14.14
C ALA A 626 18.69 12.94 -14.36
N ALA A 627 17.45 12.53 -14.03
CA ALA A 627 16.28 13.41 -14.10
C ALA A 627 16.33 14.56 -13.06
N ALA A 628 16.92 14.34 -11.89
CA ALA A 628 17.09 15.37 -10.85
C ALA A 628 18.08 16.45 -11.32
N LEU A 629 19.23 16.04 -11.86
CA LEU A 629 20.20 16.96 -12.47
C LEU A 629 19.59 17.76 -13.63
N VAL A 630 18.70 17.15 -14.42
CA VAL A 630 17.90 17.86 -15.45
C VAL A 630 16.93 18.87 -14.81
N GLY A 631 16.24 18.50 -13.72
CA GLY A 631 15.42 19.43 -12.94
C GLY A 631 16.20 20.66 -12.48
N ASP A 632 17.39 20.44 -11.92
CA ASP A 632 18.15 21.50 -11.24
C ASP A 632 19.01 22.34 -12.20
N LEU A 633 19.45 21.78 -13.33
CA LEU A 633 20.23 22.50 -14.34
C LEU A 633 19.41 22.99 -15.54
N LEU A 634 18.11 22.68 -15.64
CA LEU A 634 17.21 23.26 -16.65
C LEU A 634 15.98 23.95 -16.06
N PHE A 635 15.26 23.30 -15.13
CA PHE A 635 13.96 23.77 -14.67
C PHE A 635 14.07 24.81 -13.54
N LEU A 636 14.86 24.53 -12.50
CA LEU A 636 15.16 25.48 -11.40
C LEU A 636 15.66 26.84 -11.92
N PRO A 637 16.62 26.93 -12.87
CA PRO A 637 17.17 28.22 -13.28
C PRO A 637 16.22 29.00 -14.19
N ALA A 638 15.33 28.31 -14.92
CA ALA A 638 14.23 28.93 -15.65
C ALA A 638 13.18 29.54 -14.70
N ILE A 639 12.85 28.85 -13.61
CA ILE A 639 11.96 29.35 -12.53
C ILE A 639 12.57 30.61 -11.87
N LEU A 640 13.87 30.60 -11.57
CA LEU A 640 14.61 31.74 -10.98
C LEU A 640 14.70 32.95 -11.92
N ALA A 641 14.82 32.74 -13.22
CA ALA A 641 14.75 33.80 -14.23
C ALA A 641 13.31 34.36 -14.39
N GLY A 642 12.30 33.59 -13.98
CA GLY A 642 10.88 33.89 -14.11
C GLY A 642 10.27 34.81 -13.05
N PRO A 643 8.92 34.86 -12.97
CA PRO A 643 8.19 35.59 -11.93
C PRO A 643 8.42 35.03 -10.53
N LEU A 644 8.45 33.69 -10.40
CA LEU A 644 8.66 32.97 -9.13
C LEU A 644 10.04 33.26 -8.52
N GLY A 645 11.06 33.54 -9.36
CA GLY A 645 12.38 34.01 -8.92
C GLY A 645 12.39 35.28 -8.06
N LYS A 646 11.28 36.03 -7.96
CA LYS A 646 11.13 37.15 -7.01
C LYS A 646 11.09 36.70 -5.55
N PHE A 647 10.59 35.50 -5.25
CA PHE A 647 10.55 34.98 -3.87
C PHE A 647 11.95 34.64 -3.32
N PHE A 648 12.93 34.46 -4.20
CA PHE A 648 14.31 34.08 -3.84
C PHE A 648 15.25 35.28 -3.69
N THR A 649 14.79 36.50 -3.96
CA THR A 649 15.57 37.73 -3.75
C THR A 649 15.20 38.39 -2.42
N PRO A 650 16.14 38.53 -1.46
CA PRO A 650 15.93 39.42 -0.33
C PRO A 650 15.76 40.87 -0.84
N GLU A 651 14.89 41.63 -0.19
CA GLU A 651 14.68 43.06 -0.44
C GLU A 651 16.01 43.81 -0.27
N ARG A 652 16.30 44.80 -1.13
CA ARG A 652 17.35 45.78 -0.85
C ARG A 652 16.84 46.68 0.27
N GLU A 653 17.68 46.96 1.26
CA GLU A 653 17.46 48.12 2.14
C GLU A 653 17.44 49.37 1.24
N GLU A 654 16.37 50.17 1.35
CA GLU A 654 16.21 51.42 0.60
C GLU A 654 17.29 52.44 1.01
N ASP A 655 17.66 53.29 0.07
CA ASP A 655 18.82 54.18 0.10
C ASP A 655 19.11 54.86 1.46
N GLU A 656 20.31 54.67 2.01
CA GLU A 656 20.93 55.76 2.76
C GLU A 656 21.16 56.92 1.76
N PRO A 657 20.63 58.13 2.01
CA PRO A 657 20.77 59.24 1.08
C PRO A 657 22.24 59.60 0.96
N SER A 658 22.79 59.46 -0.25
CA SER A 658 24.20 59.74 -0.55
C SER A 658 24.56 61.17 -0.14
N SER A 659 25.32 61.32 0.94
CA SER A 659 25.83 62.59 1.45
C SER A 659 27.01 63.11 0.63
N GLY A 660 26.78 63.30 -0.67
CA GLY A 660 27.66 64.05 -1.56
C GLY A 660 27.36 65.56 -1.46
N PRO A 661 28.38 66.43 -1.45
CA PRO A 661 28.16 67.86 -1.25
C PRO A 661 27.46 68.50 -2.45
N THR A 662 26.45 69.33 -2.17
CA THR A 662 25.76 70.15 -3.16
C THR A 662 26.73 71.17 -3.77
N PRO A 663 26.80 71.32 -5.11
CA PRO A 663 27.52 72.43 -5.71
C PRO A 663 26.74 73.73 -5.45
N SER A 664 27.38 74.68 -4.75
CA SER A 664 26.79 75.98 -4.47
C SER A 664 26.58 76.79 -5.76
N ALA A 665 25.43 77.44 -5.88
CA ALA A 665 25.16 78.37 -6.97
C ALA A 665 25.91 79.68 -6.75
N ALA A 666 26.91 79.96 -7.60
CA ALA A 666 27.51 81.28 -7.74
C ALA A 666 27.95 81.52 -9.19
N ASN A 667 27.79 82.76 -9.64
CA ASN A 667 28.26 83.34 -10.91
C ASN A 667 27.57 82.88 -12.20
N SER A 668 26.36 83.42 -12.38
CA SER A 668 25.84 83.77 -13.70
C SER A 668 26.45 85.10 -14.21
N ALA A 669 27.59 85.01 -14.90
CA ALA A 669 28.18 85.99 -15.82
C ALA A 669 29.43 85.33 -16.44
N GLU A 670 29.73 85.37 -17.73
CA GLU A 670 29.20 86.20 -18.82
C GLU A 670 28.70 85.34 -20.00
N ALA A 671 28.03 85.97 -20.96
CA ALA A 671 27.63 85.36 -22.21
C ALA A 671 28.69 85.58 -23.31
N THR A 672 28.40 84.95 -24.46
CA THR A 672 28.85 85.30 -25.83
C THR A 672 30.14 84.66 -26.35
N GLU A 673 30.02 84.17 -27.60
CA GLU A 673 31.07 83.77 -28.56
C GLU A 673 31.93 82.53 -28.21
N SER A 674 32.33 81.68 -29.16
CA SER A 674 31.83 81.39 -30.51
C SER A 674 32.46 80.05 -30.98
N ALA A 675 32.08 79.56 -32.17
CA ALA A 675 32.92 78.86 -33.18
C ALA A 675 34.30 78.28 -32.78
N LEU A 676 34.79 77.13 -33.25
CA LEU A 676 34.37 76.09 -34.22
C LEU A 676 35.58 75.12 -34.32
N ALA A 677 35.43 73.93 -34.93
CA ALA A 677 36.51 73.06 -35.43
C ALA A 677 37.48 72.46 -34.37
N THR A 678 37.56 71.14 -34.17
CA THR A 678 38.17 70.13 -35.07
C THR A 678 39.55 70.49 -35.61
N THR A 679 40.61 69.89 -35.06
CA THR A 679 41.60 69.04 -35.79
C THR A 679 42.70 68.51 -34.86
N SER A 680 42.97 67.21 -34.93
CA SER A 680 44.31 66.62 -34.72
C SER A 680 45.12 66.74 -36.03
N PRO A 681 46.43 66.42 -36.11
CA PRO A 681 47.32 65.82 -35.09
C PRO A 681 48.65 66.60 -34.91
N ASP A 682 49.64 66.07 -34.18
CA ASP A 682 50.83 65.40 -34.78
C ASP A 682 52.03 65.17 -33.82
N ASN A 683 52.75 64.06 -34.06
CA ASN A 683 54.18 63.73 -33.85
C ASN A 683 54.99 63.93 -32.52
N GLY A 684 55.94 62.98 -32.32
CA GLY A 684 57.18 63.11 -31.51
C GLY A 684 57.15 62.49 -30.10
N ALA A 685 57.65 61.29 -29.77
CA ALA A 685 58.93 60.57 -30.03
C ALA A 685 60.05 60.83 -28.98
N ASN A 686 60.54 59.74 -28.36
CA ASN A 686 61.70 59.61 -27.44
C ASN A 686 61.59 60.35 -26.08
N ALA A 687 62.31 59.98 -25.00
CA ALA A 687 63.47 59.09 -24.85
C ALA A 687 63.52 58.33 -23.49
N ASP A 688 64.45 57.38 -23.37
CA ASP A 688 64.75 56.59 -22.16
C ASP A 688 65.27 57.39 -20.95
N GLY A 689 65.16 56.79 -19.75
CA GLY A 689 65.75 57.32 -18.51
C GLY A 689 65.72 56.36 -17.30
N LYS A 690 66.57 55.33 -17.27
CA LYS A 690 66.84 54.51 -16.06
C LYS A 690 67.88 55.19 -15.16
N VAL A 691 67.56 55.46 -13.88
CA VAL A 691 68.52 55.40 -12.75
C VAL A 691 67.80 55.00 -11.44
N THR A 692 68.43 54.11 -10.68
CA THR A 692 68.16 53.69 -9.28
C THR A 692 69.50 53.74 -8.50
N PRO A 693 69.59 53.55 -7.16
CA PRO A 693 68.60 53.62 -6.07
C PRO A 693 69.07 54.56 -4.91
N GLY A 694 68.41 54.52 -3.74
CA GLY A 694 68.86 55.20 -2.50
C GLY A 694 68.29 54.52 -1.23
N GLU A 695 69.02 54.61 -0.10
CA GLU A 695 68.95 53.67 1.03
C GLU A 695 68.05 54.04 2.23
N GLU A 696 67.74 53.00 3.02
CA GLU A 696 67.49 52.93 4.48
C GLU A 696 67.07 54.16 5.31
N ARG A 697 66.00 53.97 6.11
CA ARG A 697 66.17 53.81 7.58
C ARG A 697 64.97 53.20 8.30
N ARG A 698 65.25 52.46 9.38
CA ARG A 698 64.29 52.00 10.40
C ARG A 698 64.01 53.11 11.42
N GLU A 699 62.83 53.10 12.01
CA GLU A 699 62.71 53.33 13.45
C GLU A 699 61.48 52.62 14.04
N THR A 700 61.58 52.19 15.30
CA THR A 700 60.60 51.36 16.02
C THR A 700 60.15 52.06 17.28
N VAL A 701 58.85 52.04 17.59
CA VAL A 701 58.35 52.37 18.93
C VAL A 701 57.36 51.30 19.41
N SER A 702 57.62 50.80 20.62
CA SER A 702 56.79 49.88 21.40
C SER A 702 56.11 50.65 22.53
N MET A 703 54.98 50.19 23.08
CA MET A 703 54.68 50.25 24.53
C MET A 703 53.36 49.54 24.94
N ALA A 704 53.36 49.07 26.20
CA ALA A 704 52.21 48.89 27.11
C ALA A 704 51.26 47.66 27.02
N GLU A 705 51.62 46.64 27.81
CA GLU A 705 50.72 45.85 28.70
C GLU A 705 51.05 46.28 30.18
N PRO A 706 50.51 45.72 31.31
CA PRO A 706 49.46 44.70 31.52
C PRO A 706 48.45 45.03 32.67
N ARG A 707 47.56 44.09 33.05
CA ARG A 707 47.18 43.87 34.48
C ARG A 707 46.61 42.47 34.80
N ARG A 708 47.10 41.85 35.88
CA ARG A 708 46.61 40.61 36.51
C ARG A 708 45.88 40.90 37.84
N VAL A 709 44.82 40.14 38.16
CA VAL A 709 44.27 39.82 39.51
C VAL A 709 43.43 38.53 39.35
N ASP A 710 43.38 37.52 40.22
CA ASP A 710 44.40 36.86 41.08
C ASP A 710 43.91 35.39 41.35
N ALA A 711 44.36 34.66 42.39
CA ALA A 711 43.95 33.27 42.67
C ALA A 711 43.73 32.95 44.16
N ARG A 712 42.71 32.15 44.54
CA ARG A 712 42.65 31.44 45.86
C ARG A 712 41.57 30.32 46.01
N ARG A 713 42.03 29.08 45.85
CA ARG A 713 41.89 27.86 46.72
C ARG A 713 40.58 27.43 47.45
N ARG A 714 40.33 26.09 47.35
CA ARG A 714 39.63 25.12 48.25
C ARG A 714 38.08 25.18 48.24
N VAL A 715 37.31 24.09 48.41
CA VAL A 715 37.41 22.88 49.28
C VAL A 715 36.76 21.62 48.62
N ALA A 716 37.12 20.42 49.12
CA ALA A 716 36.45 19.08 49.01
C ALA A 716 36.66 18.17 47.78
N ALA A 717 36.63 16.86 48.07
CA ALA A 717 36.82 15.64 47.25
C ALA A 717 36.05 14.49 47.98
N PRO A 718 36.26 13.17 47.79
CA PRO A 718 36.87 12.37 46.70
C PRO A 718 36.02 11.12 46.29
N ALA A 719 36.65 10.14 45.62
CA ALA A 719 36.25 8.72 45.45
C ALA A 719 35.11 8.41 44.45
N ASP A 720 35.05 7.25 43.79
CA ASP A 720 35.85 6.02 43.96
C ASP A 720 36.05 5.26 42.63
N SER A 721 37.19 4.57 42.46
CA SER A 721 37.36 3.53 41.42
C SER A 721 38.59 2.66 41.69
N SER A 722 38.38 1.47 42.24
CA SER A 722 39.39 0.40 42.30
C SER A 722 38.77 -0.94 41.93
N ASN A 723 39.41 -1.60 40.95
CA ASN A 723 39.37 -3.01 40.56
C ASN A 723 38.35 -3.95 41.26
N GLY A 724 37.54 -4.62 40.44
CA GLY A 724 36.95 -5.93 40.70
C GLY A 724 37.16 -6.80 39.46
N ASP A 725 37.55 -8.06 39.67
CA ASP A 725 37.99 -9.02 38.64
C ASP A 725 36.88 -10.04 38.30
N GLU A 726 37.17 -10.96 37.38
CA GLU A 726 36.48 -12.25 37.16
C GLU A 726 35.07 -12.30 36.50
N GLY A 727 35.04 -12.80 35.26
CA GLY A 727 34.31 -14.02 34.84
C GLY A 727 32.78 -14.16 34.97
N GLU A 728 32.07 -14.10 33.83
CA GLU A 728 31.61 -15.27 33.04
C GLU A 728 31.25 -14.85 31.59
#